data_AF-A0A6C0KBZ5-F1
#
_entry.id   AF-A0A6C0KBZ5-F1
#
_cell.length_a   1.000
_cell.length_b   1.000
_cell.length_c   1.000
_cell.angle_alpha   90.00
_cell.angle_beta   90.00
_cell.angle_gamma   90.00
#
_symmetry.space_group_name_H-M   'P 1'
#
loop_
_entity.id
_entity.type
_entity.pdbx_description
1 polymer ?
#
loop_
_entity_poly.entity_id
_entity_poly.type
_entity_poly.pdbx_seq_one_letter_code
_entity_poly.pdbx_strand_id
1 'polypeptide(L)'
;MKFRTCFSSISHHGYKLDILKSAMQKYLRRKEKIKMVWCVAEIYLFQVFAKTEQEKKATKGIITNMLNRLTVMMDEELLFADVKKYIILRRLMEKFEENDRNNFIYLYKICDILVNARILRLNSDIRAYWDYRFRHDGQVYKNDDLKNIDDEASFKSFVEEFNNESPGCYYYMFKIFNGKRETTGVKWFKTKKENIYKIWNYLFNKKVVKENWILRKNLEYKLVEFHKKKRGERFMWLSSAIMLIWNAKKLGLDKYMTEVEGKQILKKELKELMPENEEEEVDIVREVFQNRKKLEIDDYCIDQHCSQGRVMGKGKKDWKTIGSLVVEQDKEYFVKEWRDYYRGEWKEQAEKEEKKAEPKKTRAEIRNEKYKKIKKMRGKPNFDDLEKNLRFVDGIDESKIILCSDITCGNKVMCFEYNGKIWKEARKSMFYNRDYCVIDDCKELFGLKKIGMERVLSNFRIEKIDKSKKEWKNNWHKVLIGENEEQVVYCVMNKVTHCMWKIPMEIGEIKHSLVYGVENGGNIGQNRALFKEFVKIGVYRGIFRCSDFNCRNVLVGLVDQISKQYLVSIDEGDIGKRLDILGGREKWIVDGLNADKRVINEILNELSSDRKLEFVLNKMKEYKFSNDLCKEVINNWNNLRKDLEAEGVLFD
;
A
#
# COMPACT_ATOMS: atom_id res chain seq x y z
N MET A 1 23.12 -9.39 -4.92
CA MET A 1 21.64 -9.48 -5.01
C MET A 1 21.01 -9.24 -3.66
N LYS A 2 19.77 -8.73 -3.60
CA LYS A 2 18.99 -8.64 -2.35
C LYS A 2 17.58 -9.18 -2.56
N PHE A 3 17.27 -10.29 -1.90
CA PHE A 3 15.95 -10.94 -1.93
C PHE A 3 15.05 -10.28 -0.88
N ARG A 4 14.09 -9.46 -1.31
CA ARG A 4 13.14 -8.76 -0.43
C ARG A 4 11.73 -8.97 -0.95
N THR A 5 11.02 -7.89 -1.29
CA THR A 5 9.69 -7.94 -1.91
C THR A 5 9.78 -7.72 -3.41
N CYS A 6 8.68 -7.94 -4.13
CA CYS A 6 8.57 -7.66 -5.58
C CYS A 6 8.70 -6.17 -5.97
N PHE A 7 8.92 -5.27 -5.01
CA PHE A 7 9.12 -3.83 -5.20
C PHE A 7 10.46 -3.30 -4.67
N SER A 8 11.16 -4.07 -3.83
CA SER A 8 12.38 -3.61 -3.13
C SER A 8 13.60 -4.51 -3.33
N SER A 9 13.44 -5.61 -4.08
CA SER A 9 14.53 -6.51 -4.42
C SER A 9 15.50 -5.84 -5.39
N ILE A 10 16.78 -6.18 -5.24
CA ILE A 10 17.89 -5.68 -6.06
C ILE A 10 18.50 -6.85 -6.79
N SER A 11 18.56 -6.76 -8.12
CA SER A 11 19.02 -7.81 -9.02
C SER A 11 20.53 -8.03 -8.94
N HIS A 12 21.06 -8.92 -9.79
CA HIS A 12 22.48 -9.29 -9.81
C HIS A 12 23.37 -8.07 -10.13
N HIS A 13 23.04 -7.34 -11.19
CA HIS A 13 23.74 -6.14 -11.65
C HIS A 13 23.30 -4.84 -10.93
N GLY A 14 22.53 -4.96 -9.86
CA GLY A 14 22.19 -3.84 -8.98
C GLY A 14 20.94 -3.05 -9.38
N TYR A 15 20.09 -3.55 -10.28
CA TYR A 15 18.84 -2.88 -10.64
C TYR A 15 17.72 -3.20 -9.65
N LYS A 16 16.86 -2.21 -9.38
CA LYS A 16 15.62 -2.46 -8.66
C LYS A 16 14.65 -3.21 -9.58
N LEU A 17 13.86 -4.12 -8.98
CA LEU A 17 12.94 -4.96 -9.75
C LEU A 17 11.84 -4.17 -10.48
N ASP A 18 11.39 -3.04 -9.94
CA ASP A 18 10.41 -2.17 -10.61
C ASP A 18 10.96 -1.52 -11.89
N ILE A 19 12.25 -1.18 -11.92
CA ILE A 19 12.95 -0.69 -13.12
C ILE A 19 13.00 -1.79 -14.19
N LEU A 20 13.42 -3.01 -13.83
CA LEU A 20 13.51 -4.13 -14.79
C LEU A 20 12.15 -4.47 -15.42
N LYS A 21 11.07 -4.45 -14.63
CA LYS A 21 9.70 -4.66 -15.13
C LYS A 21 9.20 -3.54 -16.03
N SER A 22 9.60 -2.30 -15.74
CA SER A 22 9.30 -1.16 -16.61
C SER A 22 10.04 -1.26 -17.94
N ALA A 23 11.32 -1.62 -17.88
CA ALA A 23 12.21 -1.74 -19.03
C ALA A 23 11.78 -2.88 -19.97
N MET A 24 11.53 -4.09 -19.45
CA MET A 24 11.13 -5.24 -20.30
C MET A 24 9.91 -4.94 -21.17
N GLN A 25 8.93 -4.17 -20.67
CA GLN A 25 7.74 -3.84 -21.43
C GLN A 25 8.00 -2.76 -22.48
N LYS A 26 8.85 -1.79 -22.19
CA LYS A 26 9.17 -0.73 -23.14
C LYS A 26 10.10 -1.21 -24.24
N TYR A 27 11.02 -2.11 -23.92
CA TYR A 27 11.81 -2.83 -24.92
C TYR A 27 10.93 -3.68 -25.84
N LEU A 28 9.85 -4.31 -25.33
CA LEU A 28 8.82 -4.91 -26.21
C LEU A 28 8.22 -3.86 -27.17
N ARG A 29 7.77 -2.71 -26.64
CA ARG A 29 7.20 -1.63 -27.46
C ARG A 29 8.17 -1.03 -28.47
N ARG A 30 9.47 -1.24 -28.30
CA ARG A 30 10.56 -0.81 -29.18
C ARG A 30 11.13 -1.92 -30.06
N LYS A 31 10.59 -3.14 -29.96
CA LYS A 31 11.10 -4.32 -30.66
C LYS A 31 12.56 -4.65 -30.33
N GLU A 32 13.04 -4.24 -29.16
CA GLU A 32 14.42 -4.45 -28.72
C GLU A 32 14.56 -5.79 -28.01
N LYS A 33 14.60 -6.88 -28.79
CA LYS A 33 14.64 -8.27 -28.28
C LYS A 33 15.74 -8.49 -27.26
N ILE A 34 16.99 -8.15 -27.61
CA ILE A 34 18.17 -8.40 -26.76
C ILE A 34 18.01 -7.73 -25.39
N LYS A 35 17.56 -6.46 -25.37
CA LYS A 35 17.36 -5.70 -24.13
C LYS A 35 16.19 -6.26 -23.30
N MET A 36 15.07 -6.65 -23.94
CA MET A 36 13.94 -7.30 -23.26
C MET A 36 14.36 -8.62 -22.61
N VAL A 37 15.04 -9.49 -23.37
CA VAL A 37 15.57 -10.77 -22.88
C VAL A 37 16.53 -10.56 -21.74
N TRP A 38 17.43 -9.57 -21.83
CA TRP A 38 18.36 -9.23 -20.75
C TRP A 38 17.60 -8.89 -19.45
N CYS A 39 16.55 -8.06 -19.50
CA CYS A 39 15.74 -7.76 -18.32
C CYS A 39 15.06 -8.99 -17.72
N VAL A 40 14.49 -9.86 -18.56
CA VAL A 40 13.82 -11.09 -18.08
C VAL A 40 14.84 -12.07 -17.49
N ALA A 41 16.00 -12.24 -18.13
CA ALA A 41 17.11 -13.04 -17.64
C ALA A 41 17.64 -12.52 -16.29
N GLU A 42 17.78 -11.20 -16.14
CA GLU A 42 18.19 -10.55 -14.90
C GLU A 42 17.20 -10.78 -13.74
N ILE A 43 15.89 -10.83 -14.03
CA ILE A 43 14.88 -11.20 -13.04
C ILE A 43 14.93 -12.71 -12.75
N TYR A 44 15.13 -13.54 -13.77
CA TYR A 44 15.22 -14.99 -13.62
C TYR A 44 16.41 -15.43 -12.76
N LEU A 45 17.51 -14.66 -12.72
CA LEU A 45 18.64 -14.94 -11.81
C LEU A 45 18.27 -15.00 -10.32
N PHE A 46 17.13 -14.42 -9.89
CA PHE A 46 16.62 -14.65 -8.54
C PHE A 46 16.26 -16.13 -8.31
N GLN A 47 15.72 -16.83 -9.32
CA GLN A 47 15.49 -18.28 -9.26
C GLN A 47 16.81 -19.05 -9.17
N VAL A 48 17.75 -18.73 -10.05
CA VAL A 48 19.04 -19.44 -10.16
C VAL A 48 19.87 -19.33 -8.88
N PHE A 49 19.92 -18.15 -8.26
CA PHE A 49 20.79 -17.89 -7.12
C PHE A 49 20.11 -18.01 -5.75
N ALA A 50 18.84 -18.42 -5.66
CA ALA A 50 18.18 -18.63 -4.38
C ALA A 50 18.74 -19.86 -3.66
N LYS A 51 19.37 -19.67 -2.49
CA LYS A 51 19.99 -20.76 -1.73
C LYS A 51 19.20 -21.11 -0.47
N THR A 52 18.75 -20.09 0.26
CA THR A 52 18.02 -20.26 1.53
C THR A 52 16.52 -20.40 1.31
N GLU A 53 15.81 -21.02 2.25
CA GLU A 53 14.34 -21.13 2.19
C GLU A 53 13.64 -19.76 2.12
N GLN A 54 14.19 -18.76 2.80
CA GLN A 54 13.68 -17.38 2.74
C GLN A 54 13.84 -16.78 1.33
N GLU A 55 14.98 -17.00 0.68
CA GLU A 55 15.23 -16.56 -0.70
C GLU A 55 14.33 -17.31 -1.68
N LYS A 56 14.16 -18.63 -1.54
CA LYS A 56 13.25 -19.42 -2.37
C LYS A 56 11.81 -18.91 -2.24
N LYS A 57 11.35 -18.61 -1.02
CA LYS A 57 10.02 -18.02 -0.78
C LYS A 57 9.87 -16.64 -1.43
N ALA A 58 10.88 -15.76 -1.30
CA ALA A 58 10.87 -14.45 -1.93
C ALA A 58 10.83 -14.56 -3.47
N THR A 59 11.63 -15.46 -4.02
CA THR A 59 11.74 -15.74 -5.45
C THR A 59 10.43 -16.22 -6.06
N LYS A 60 9.68 -17.11 -5.38
CA LYS A 60 8.33 -17.50 -5.82
C LYS A 60 7.46 -16.27 -6.10
N GLY A 61 7.50 -15.27 -5.21
CA GLY A 61 6.78 -14.01 -5.38
C GLY A 61 7.32 -13.13 -6.53
N ILE A 62 8.65 -13.08 -6.70
CA ILE A 62 9.32 -12.31 -7.76
C ILE A 62 8.98 -12.87 -9.14
N ILE A 63 9.16 -14.18 -9.35
CA ILE A 63 8.91 -14.85 -10.63
C ILE A 63 7.42 -14.81 -10.98
N THR A 64 6.53 -15.06 -10.01
CA THR A 64 5.07 -14.91 -10.22
C THR A 64 4.72 -13.47 -10.64
N ASN A 65 5.39 -12.45 -10.10
CA ASN A 65 5.16 -11.07 -10.49
C ASN A 65 5.63 -10.76 -11.93
N MET A 66 6.75 -11.36 -12.36
CA MET A 66 7.24 -11.26 -13.74
C MET A 66 6.26 -11.94 -14.72
N LEU A 67 5.81 -13.17 -14.44
CA LEU A 67 4.83 -13.88 -15.26
C LEU A 67 3.50 -13.11 -15.37
N ASN A 68 3.06 -12.51 -14.27
CA ASN A 68 1.90 -11.63 -14.27
C ASN A 68 2.10 -10.40 -15.18
N ARG A 69 3.31 -9.83 -15.23
CA ARG A 69 3.59 -8.69 -16.12
C ARG A 69 3.60 -9.12 -17.59
N LEU A 70 4.18 -10.27 -17.91
CA LEU A 70 4.11 -10.85 -19.25
C LEU A 70 2.67 -11.12 -19.67
N THR A 71 1.85 -11.68 -18.77
CA THR A 71 0.41 -11.90 -19.01
C THR A 71 -0.33 -10.58 -19.31
N VAL A 72 -0.03 -9.52 -18.57
CA VAL A 72 -0.62 -8.19 -18.85
C VAL A 72 -0.19 -7.68 -20.23
N MET A 73 1.08 -7.85 -20.61
CA MET A 73 1.59 -7.42 -21.92
C MET A 73 0.91 -8.16 -23.10
N MET A 74 0.44 -9.39 -22.90
CA MET A 74 -0.29 -10.16 -23.93
C MET A 74 -1.68 -9.59 -24.26
N ASP A 75 -2.26 -8.75 -23.41
CA ASP A 75 -3.52 -8.05 -23.69
C ASP A 75 -3.32 -6.55 -23.84
N GLU A 76 -2.25 -6.00 -23.27
CA GLU A 76 -1.95 -4.57 -23.38
C GLU A 76 -1.22 -4.21 -24.68
N GLU A 77 -0.32 -5.09 -25.16
CA GLU A 77 0.56 -4.82 -26.30
C GLU A 77 0.32 -5.75 -27.49
N LEU A 78 0.11 -7.05 -27.27
CA LEU A 78 -0.11 -8.01 -28.35
C LEU A 78 -1.46 -7.77 -29.03
N LEU A 79 -1.49 -7.78 -30.35
CA LEU A 79 -2.73 -7.65 -31.11
C LEU A 79 -3.67 -8.81 -30.81
N PHE A 80 -4.94 -8.51 -30.52
CA PHE A 80 -5.96 -9.52 -30.21
C PHE A 80 -6.14 -10.58 -31.31
N ALA A 81 -5.84 -10.22 -32.57
CA ALA A 81 -5.90 -11.09 -33.74
C ALA A 81 -4.84 -12.21 -33.75
N ASP A 82 -3.73 -12.06 -32.99
CA ASP A 82 -2.67 -13.08 -32.88
C ASP A 82 -3.08 -14.23 -31.91
N VAL A 83 -4.24 -14.84 -32.15
CA VAL A 83 -4.93 -15.79 -31.24
C VAL A 83 -4.08 -17.01 -30.90
N LYS A 84 -3.44 -17.61 -31.91
CA LYS A 84 -2.61 -18.80 -31.73
C LYS A 84 -1.35 -18.48 -30.93
N LYS A 85 -0.66 -17.39 -31.26
CA LYS A 85 0.50 -16.89 -30.48
C LYS A 85 0.10 -16.63 -29.03
N TYR A 86 -1.05 -16.02 -28.78
CA TYR A 86 -1.56 -15.81 -27.42
C TYR A 86 -1.68 -17.15 -26.66
N ILE A 87 -2.26 -18.19 -27.27
CA ILE A 87 -2.39 -19.50 -26.63
C ILE A 87 -1.01 -20.16 -26.44
N ILE A 88 -0.12 -20.09 -27.43
CA ILE A 88 1.25 -20.62 -27.32
C ILE A 88 1.99 -19.95 -26.17
N LEU A 89 1.91 -18.63 -26.03
CA LEU A 89 2.50 -17.89 -24.92
C LEU A 89 1.95 -18.36 -23.57
N ARG A 90 0.64 -18.61 -23.44
CA ARG A 90 0.06 -19.20 -22.23
C ARG A 90 0.60 -20.58 -21.94
N ARG A 91 0.72 -21.45 -22.96
CA ARG A 91 1.28 -22.80 -22.82
C ARG A 91 2.77 -22.78 -22.45
N LEU A 92 3.55 -21.84 -22.95
CA LEU A 92 4.94 -21.66 -22.55
C LEU A 92 5.05 -21.23 -21.08
N MET A 93 4.15 -20.36 -20.60
CA MET A 93 4.08 -20.00 -19.19
C MET A 93 3.70 -21.22 -18.32
N GLU A 94 2.70 -22.00 -18.74
CA GLU A 94 2.31 -23.24 -18.06
C GLU A 94 3.47 -24.23 -17.98
N LYS A 95 4.14 -24.52 -19.10
CA LYS A 95 5.32 -25.40 -19.14
C LYS A 95 6.46 -24.90 -18.26
N PHE A 96 6.68 -23.59 -18.21
CA PHE A 96 7.66 -23.01 -17.30
C PHE A 96 7.29 -23.26 -15.83
N GLU A 97 6.01 -23.09 -15.47
CA GLU A 97 5.55 -23.38 -14.11
C GLU A 97 5.57 -24.87 -13.77
N GLU A 98 5.19 -25.75 -14.70
CA GLU A 98 5.23 -27.21 -14.57
C GLU A 98 6.66 -27.75 -14.39
N ASN A 99 7.65 -27.09 -14.97
CA ASN A 99 9.07 -27.42 -14.81
C ASN A 99 9.70 -26.74 -13.58
N ASP A 100 8.93 -26.53 -12.52
CA ASP A 100 9.39 -25.86 -11.28
C ASP A 100 10.07 -24.50 -11.50
N ARG A 101 9.75 -23.83 -12.63
CA ARG A 101 10.31 -22.53 -13.04
C ARG A 101 11.82 -22.58 -13.30
N ASN A 102 12.35 -23.73 -13.70
CA ASN A 102 13.79 -23.93 -13.85
C ASN A 102 14.28 -23.81 -15.30
N ASN A 103 13.46 -24.03 -16.32
CA ASN A 103 13.93 -23.89 -17.70
C ASN A 103 13.75 -22.46 -18.25
N PHE A 104 14.87 -21.74 -18.44
CA PHE A 104 14.90 -20.39 -18.99
C PHE A 104 14.41 -20.30 -20.46
N ILE A 105 14.50 -21.38 -21.24
CA ILE A 105 14.15 -21.37 -22.67
C ILE A 105 12.70 -20.92 -22.89
N TYR A 106 11.79 -21.29 -22.00
CA TYR A 106 10.39 -20.88 -22.09
C TYR A 106 10.24 -19.36 -21.96
N LEU A 107 11.00 -18.73 -21.06
CA LEU A 107 11.01 -17.28 -20.90
C LEU A 107 11.64 -16.58 -22.11
N TYR A 108 12.72 -17.14 -22.65
CA TYR A 108 13.35 -16.63 -23.87
C TYR A 108 12.37 -16.66 -25.05
N LYS A 109 11.73 -17.81 -25.32
CA LYS A 109 10.76 -17.96 -26.41
C LYS A 109 9.52 -17.09 -26.20
N ILE A 110 9.07 -16.87 -24.96
CA ILE A 110 8.02 -15.87 -24.67
C ILE A 110 8.44 -14.47 -25.12
N CYS A 111 9.66 -14.04 -24.80
CA CYS A 111 10.16 -12.73 -25.22
C CYS A 111 10.28 -12.62 -26.74
N ASP A 112 10.83 -13.66 -27.37
CA ASP A 112 11.01 -13.75 -28.81
C ASP A 112 9.68 -13.64 -29.57
N ILE A 113 8.69 -14.45 -29.17
CA ILE A 113 7.34 -14.42 -29.78
C ILE A 113 6.69 -13.05 -29.60
N LEU A 114 6.76 -12.46 -28.40
CA LEU A 114 6.15 -11.15 -28.13
C LEU A 114 6.79 -10.06 -28.98
N VAL A 115 8.13 -10.03 -29.06
CA VAL A 115 8.85 -9.03 -29.86
C VAL A 115 8.57 -9.20 -31.35
N ASN A 116 8.44 -10.42 -31.86
CA ASN A 116 8.15 -10.65 -33.28
C ASN A 116 6.64 -10.61 -33.63
N ALA A 117 5.75 -10.38 -32.65
CA ALA A 117 4.31 -10.36 -32.89
C ALA A 117 3.78 -9.00 -33.39
N ARG A 118 2.56 -8.98 -33.91
CA ARG A 118 1.88 -7.71 -34.21
C ARG A 118 1.49 -7.06 -32.89
N ILE A 119 1.84 -5.79 -32.70
CA ILE A 119 1.59 -5.08 -31.44
C ILE A 119 0.75 -3.82 -31.64
N LEU A 120 -0.22 -3.62 -30.75
CA LEU A 120 -1.14 -2.50 -30.75
C LEU A 120 -1.68 -2.28 -29.33
N ARG A 121 -1.60 -1.04 -28.83
CA ARG A 121 -2.12 -0.64 -27.51
C ARG A 121 -3.64 -0.47 -27.46
N LEU A 122 -4.38 -1.23 -28.26
CA LEU A 122 -5.78 -0.96 -28.54
C LEU A 122 -6.66 -0.98 -27.28
N ASN A 123 -6.42 -1.91 -26.36
CA ASN A 123 -7.20 -1.95 -25.12
C ASN A 123 -6.94 -0.71 -24.23
N SER A 124 -5.73 -0.12 -24.29
CA SER A 124 -5.46 1.16 -23.62
C SER A 124 -6.20 2.31 -24.30
N ASP A 125 -6.24 2.31 -25.63
CA ASP A 125 -6.92 3.34 -26.42
C ASP A 125 -8.45 3.25 -26.22
N ILE A 126 -9.01 2.02 -26.23
CA ILE A 126 -10.43 1.72 -25.91
C ILE A 126 -10.79 2.24 -24.52
N ARG A 127 -9.97 1.97 -23.50
CA ARG A 127 -10.27 2.46 -22.15
C ARG A 127 -10.24 3.99 -22.09
N ALA A 128 -9.22 4.63 -22.67
CA ALA A 128 -9.21 6.09 -22.64
C ALA A 128 -10.46 6.65 -23.32
N TYR A 129 -10.77 6.19 -24.53
CA TYR A 129 -11.86 6.75 -25.31
C TYR A 129 -13.25 6.41 -24.77
N TRP A 130 -13.48 5.22 -24.21
CA TRP A 130 -14.83 4.78 -23.80
C TRP A 130 -15.07 4.79 -22.29
N ASP A 131 -14.05 4.55 -21.46
CA ASP A 131 -14.18 4.57 -19.98
C ASP A 131 -13.91 5.96 -19.44
N TYR A 132 -12.78 6.56 -19.84
CA TYR A 132 -12.36 7.84 -19.26
C TYR A 132 -13.18 9.01 -19.77
N ARG A 133 -13.44 9.06 -21.07
CA ARG A 133 -14.33 10.05 -21.68
C ARG A 133 -15.73 10.08 -21.03
N PHE A 134 -16.26 8.90 -20.71
CA PHE A 134 -17.53 8.75 -19.99
C PHE A 134 -17.41 9.21 -18.51
N ARG A 135 -16.46 8.64 -17.74
CA ARG A 135 -16.40 8.88 -16.28
C ARG A 135 -15.81 10.22 -15.87
N HIS A 136 -14.95 10.82 -16.68
CA HIS A 136 -14.18 12.00 -16.32
C HIS A 136 -14.63 13.25 -17.08
N ASP A 137 -15.06 13.09 -18.33
CA ASP A 137 -15.46 14.24 -19.16
C ASP A 137 -16.99 14.36 -19.28
N GLY A 138 -17.74 13.37 -18.74
CA GLY A 138 -19.21 13.37 -18.73
C GLY A 138 -19.83 13.21 -20.10
N GLN A 139 -19.05 12.80 -21.11
CA GLN A 139 -19.56 12.62 -22.47
C GLN A 139 -20.25 11.26 -22.59
N VAL A 140 -21.50 11.30 -23.05
CA VAL A 140 -22.36 10.11 -23.20
C VAL A 140 -22.44 9.66 -24.64
N TYR A 141 -22.61 8.36 -24.84
CA TYR A 141 -22.90 7.79 -26.15
C TYR A 141 -24.42 7.88 -26.43
N LYS A 142 -24.80 8.35 -27.63
CA LYS A 142 -26.20 8.45 -28.10
C LYS A 142 -27.19 9.07 -27.07
N ASN A 143 -26.78 10.13 -26.37
CA ASN A 143 -27.60 10.82 -25.35
C ASN A 143 -28.08 9.91 -24.20
N ASP A 144 -27.36 8.82 -23.92
CA ASP A 144 -27.64 7.93 -22.79
C ASP A 144 -27.65 8.70 -21.46
N ASP A 145 -28.57 8.34 -20.56
CA ASP A 145 -28.65 8.98 -19.24
C ASP A 145 -27.55 8.45 -18.32
N LEU A 146 -26.62 9.34 -17.94
CA LEU A 146 -25.54 9.09 -16.97
C LEU A 146 -26.05 8.57 -15.63
N LYS A 147 -27.26 8.99 -15.22
CA LYS A 147 -27.87 8.62 -13.94
C LYS A 147 -28.59 7.29 -14.00
N ASN A 148 -28.79 6.72 -15.19
CA ASN A 148 -29.43 5.42 -15.32
C ASN A 148 -28.49 4.32 -14.80
N ILE A 149 -28.84 3.82 -13.62
CA ILE A 149 -28.14 2.77 -12.88
C ILE A 149 -28.64 1.35 -13.21
N ASP A 150 -29.41 1.17 -14.28
CA ASP A 150 -29.88 -0.15 -14.67
C ASP A 150 -28.86 -0.89 -15.55
N ASP A 151 -28.24 -1.94 -14.98
CA ASP A 151 -27.37 -2.85 -15.72
C ASP A 151 -28.12 -3.69 -16.76
N GLU A 152 -29.41 -3.94 -16.58
CA GLU A 152 -30.20 -4.72 -17.52
C GLU A 152 -30.45 -3.96 -18.81
N ALA A 153 -30.91 -2.70 -18.73
CA ALA A 153 -30.98 -1.79 -19.86
C ALA A 153 -29.61 -1.59 -20.53
N SER A 154 -28.55 -1.41 -19.72
CA SER A 154 -27.18 -1.28 -20.24
C SER A 154 -26.73 -2.55 -20.97
N PHE A 155 -27.11 -3.73 -20.48
CA PHE A 155 -26.78 -5.00 -21.12
C PHE A 155 -27.55 -5.23 -22.42
N LYS A 156 -28.84 -4.84 -22.49
CA LYS A 156 -29.60 -4.86 -23.75
C LYS A 156 -28.96 -3.98 -24.81
N SER A 157 -28.57 -2.76 -24.42
CA SER A 157 -27.89 -1.81 -25.30
C SER A 157 -26.51 -2.33 -25.73
N PHE A 158 -25.77 -2.99 -24.83
CA PHE A 158 -24.54 -3.70 -25.18
C PHE A 158 -24.78 -4.75 -26.28
N VAL A 159 -25.80 -5.60 -26.13
CA VAL A 159 -26.12 -6.67 -27.10
C VAL A 159 -26.51 -6.10 -28.46
N GLU A 160 -27.30 -5.02 -28.48
CA GLU A 160 -27.69 -4.32 -29.71
C GLU A 160 -26.47 -3.76 -30.44
N GLU A 161 -25.65 -2.93 -29.78
CA GLU A 161 -24.46 -2.35 -30.38
C GLU A 161 -23.45 -3.43 -30.81
N PHE A 162 -23.30 -4.50 -30.02
CA PHE A 162 -22.41 -5.62 -30.35
C PHE A 162 -22.86 -6.35 -31.63
N ASN A 163 -24.17 -6.63 -31.77
CA ASN A 163 -24.71 -7.31 -32.95
C ASN A 163 -24.69 -6.41 -34.19
N ASN A 164 -24.82 -5.10 -34.00
CA ASN A 164 -24.71 -4.10 -35.07
C ASN A 164 -23.26 -3.79 -35.45
N GLU A 165 -22.28 -4.50 -34.89
CA GLU A 165 -20.86 -4.25 -35.15
C GLU A 165 -20.49 -2.78 -34.88
N SER A 166 -21.01 -2.24 -33.79
CA SER A 166 -20.79 -0.86 -33.38
C SER A 166 -19.84 -0.78 -32.19
N PRO A 167 -18.83 0.11 -32.23
CA PRO A 167 -17.96 0.37 -31.09
C PRO A 167 -18.69 0.83 -29.81
N GLY A 168 -19.93 1.31 -29.93
CA GLY A 168 -20.79 1.68 -28.80
C GLY A 168 -20.96 0.56 -27.76
N CYS A 169 -20.72 -0.70 -28.12
CA CYS A 169 -20.71 -1.80 -27.15
C CYS A 169 -19.66 -1.59 -26.03
N TYR A 170 -18.53 -0.91 -26.29
CA TYR A 170 -17.54 -0.63 -25.26
C TYR A 170 -18.03 0.37 -24.21
N TYR A 171 -18.82 1.36 -24.62
CA TYR A 171 -19.45 2.31 -23.69
C TYR A 171 -20.32 1.55 -22.67
N TYR A 172 -21.24 0.72 -23.15
CA TYR A 172 -22.12 -0.06 -22.27
C TYR A 172 -21.38 -1.13 -21.47
N MET A 173 -20.34 -1.74 -22.04
CA MET A 173 -19.44 -2.64 -21.30
C MET A 173 -18.80 -1.91 -20.11
N PHE A 174 -18.27 -0.68 -20.30
CA PHE A 174 -17.69 0.10 -19.21
C PHE A 174 -18.73 0.62 -18.21
N LYS A 175 -19.94 0.98 -18.67
CA LYS A 175 -21.06 1.35 -17.78
C LYS A 175 -21.38 0.23 -16.79
N ILE A 176 -21.50 -1.01 -17.26
CA ILE A 176 -21.73 -2.20 -16.41
C ILE A 176 -20.49 -2.51 -15.56
N PHE A 177 -19.29 -2.47 -16.15
CA PHE A 177 -18.04 -2.80 -15.47
C PHE A 177 -17.78 -1.89 -14.27
N ASN A 178 -18.03 -0.58 -14.41
CA ASN A 178 -17.84 0.41 -13.36
C ASN A 178 -18.97 0.43 -12.34
N GLY A 179 -20.18 0.02 -12.71
CA GLY A 179 -21.31 -0.11 -11.79
C GLY A 179 -21.05 -1.10 -10.64
N LYS A 180 -20.26 -2.15 -10.88
CA LYS A 180 -19.89 -3.20 -9.89
C LYS A 180 -21.08 -3.80 -9.14
N ARG A 181 -22.27 -3.77 -9.74
CA ARG A 181 -23.51 -4.27 -9.14
C ARG A 181 -23.62 -5.78 -9.27
N GLU A 182 -24.43 -6.36 -8.41
CA GLU A 182 -24.77 -7.78 -8.39
C GLU A 182 -26.29 -7.91 -8.39
N THR A 183 -26.85 -8.81 -9.20
CA THR A 183 -28.28 -9.15 -9.10
C THR A 183 -28.48 -10.20 -8.01
N THR A 184 -29.32 -9.89 -7.02
CA THR A 184 -29.64 -10.80 -5.90
C THR A 184 -30.12 -12.16 -6.40
N GLY A 185 -29.57 -13.24 -5.83
CA GLY A 185 -29.92 -14.61 -6.19
C GLY A 185 -29.28 -15.13 -7.49
N VAL A 186 -28.70 -14.27 -8.32
CA VAL A 186 -28.11 -14.68 -9.60
C VAL A 186 -26.61 -14.99 -9.44
N LYS A 187 -26.20 -16.15 -9.94
CA LYS A 187 -24.80 -16.57 -10.01
C LYS A 187 -24.41 -16.89 -11.46
N TRP A 188 -23.45 -16.14 -11.97
CA TRP A 188 -22.72 -16.42 -13.20
C TRP A 188 -21.56 -17.38 -12.91
N PHE A 189 -21.25 -18.31 -13.81
CA PHE A 189 -20.10 -19.23 -13.69
C PHE A 189 -19.97 -19.86 -12.28
N LYS A 190 -21.03 -20.55 -11.83
CA LYS A 190 -21.24 -21.22 -10.52
C LYS A 190 -21.16 -20.34 -9.25
N THR A 191 -20.33 -19.29 -9.24
CA THR A 191 -19.95 -18.57 -8.01
C THR A 191 -19.88 -17.04 -8.15
N LYS A 192 -19.98 -16.49 -9.36
CA LYS A 192 -19.74 -15.07 -9.62
C LYS A 192 -21.05 -14.28 -9.62
N LYS A 193 -21.11 -13.18 -8.89
CA LYS A 193 -22.35 -12.41 -8.71
C LYS A 193 -22.39 -11.07 -9.49
N GLU A 194 -21.22 -10.54 -9.88
CA GLU A 194 -21.15 -9.27 -10.63
C GLU A 194 -21.86 -9.35 -11.99
N ASN A 195 -22.66 -8.33 -12.30
CA ASN A 195 -23.44 -8.26 -13.54
C ASN A 195 -22.58 -8.20 -14.81
N ILE A 196 -21.32 -7.76 -14.71
CA ILE A 196 -20.39 -7.77 -15.85
C ILE A 196 -20.16 -9.18 -16.43
N TYR A 197 -20.36 -10.24 -15.64
CA TYR A 197 -20.29 -11.61 -16.13
C TYR A 197 -21.44 -11.99 -17.09
N LYS A 198 -22.51 -11.18 -17.17
CA LYS A 198 -23.53 -11.29 -18.22
C LYS A 198 -22.91 -11.20 -19.61
N ILE A 199 -21.99 -10.26 -19.81
CA ILE A 199 -21.28 -10.09 -21.08
C ILE A 199 -20.45 -11.33 -21.38
N TRP A 200 -19.67 -11.83 -20.43
CA TRP A 200 -18.92 -13.08 -20.62
C TRP A 200 -19.83 -14.26 -20.99
N ASN A 201 -20.94 -14.44 -20.27
CA ASN A 201 -21.89 -15.50 -20.57
C ASN A 201 -22.48 -15.35 -21.97
N TYR A 202 -22.81 -14.13 -22.39
CA TYR A 202 -23.29 -13.84 -23.75
C TYR A 202 -22.23 -14.20 -24.80
N LEU A 203 -20.97 -13.77 -24.62
CA LEU A 203 -19.86 -14.06 -25.52
C LEU A 203 -19.61 -15.57 -25.67
N PHE A 204 -19.56 -16.31 -24.56
CA PHE A 204 -19.39 -17.77 -24.58
C PHE A 204 -20.57 -18.52 -25.22
N ASN A 205 -21.75 -17.88 -25.30
CA ASN A 205 -22.92 -18.47 -25.94
C ASN A 205 -23.03 -18.21 -27.44
N LYS A 206 -22.16 -17.38 -28.03
CA LYS A 206 -22.11 -17.16 -29.48
C LYS A 206 -21.71 -18.45 -30.19
N LYS A 207 -22.39 -18.75 -31.31
CA LYS A 207 -22.18 -19.94 -32.14
C LYS A 207 -20.70 -20.16 -32.48
N VAL A 208 -20.04 -19.11 -33.00
CA VAL A 208 -18.61 -19.15 -33.36
C VAL A 208 -17.68 -19.56 -32.20
N VAL A 209 -18.00 -19.18 -30.96
CA VAL A 209 -17.21 -19.56 -29.77
C VAL A 209 -17.46 -21.01 -29.38
N LYS A 210 -18.70 -21.51 -29.54
CA LYS A 210 -19.02 -22.92 -29.25
C LYS A 210 -18.41 -23.86 -30.28
N GLU A 211 -18.30 -23.42 -31.53
CA GLU A 211 -17.89 -24.24 -32.67
C GLU A 211 -16.39 -24.18 -32.95
N ASN A 212 -15.68 -23.14 -32.52
CA ASN A 212 -14.24 -23.00 -32.73
C ASN A 212 -13.46 -23.13 -31.40
N TRP A 213 -12.77 -24.27 -31.23
CA TRP A 213 -12.05 -24.56 -29.99
C TRP A 213 -10.90 -23.58 -29.70
N ILE A 214 -10.16 -23.12 -30.72
CA ILE A 214 -9.05 -22.16 -30.52
C ILE A 214 -9.60 -20.83 -29.98
N LEU A 215 -10.68 -20.31 -30.57
CA LEU A 215 -11.34 -19.10 -30.10
C LEU A 215 -11.83 -19.27 -28.66
N ARG A 216 -12.53 -20.38 -28.37
CA ARG A 216 -13.00 -20.70 -27.01
C ARG A 216 -11.86 -20.76 -26.01
N LYS A 217 -10.78 -21.46 -26.34
CA LYS A 217 -9.62 -21.64 -25.44
C LYS A 217 -8.94 -20.31 -25.13
N ASN A 218 -8.85 -19.42 -26.12
CA ASN A 218 -8.35 -18.06 -25.93
C ASN A 218 -9.21 -17.28 -24.90
N LEU A 219 -10.54 -17.33 -25.05
CA LEU A 219 -11.49 -16.71 -24.12
C LEU A 219 -11.42 -17.29 -22.71
N GLU A 220 -11.25 -18.60 -22.56
CA GLU A 220 -11.09 -19.26 -21.26
C GLU A 220 -9.87 -18.72 -20.51
N TYR A 221 -8.73 -18.55 -21.19
CA TYR A 221 -7.55 -17.93 -20.59
C TYR A 221 -7.80 -16.49 -20.14
N LYS A 222 -8.46 -15.69 -20.97
CA LYS A 222 -8.82 -14.30 -20.64
C LYS A 222 -9.80 -14.24 -19.46
N LEU A 223 -10.77 -15.14 -19.39
CA LEU A 223 -11.74 -15.24 -18.29
C LEU A 223 -11.06 -15.58 -16.95
N VAL A 224 -10.07 -16.49 -16.95
CA VAL A 224 -9.29 -16.82 -15.74
C VAL A 224 -8.58 -15.59 -15.18
N GLU A 225 -8.00 -14.75 -16.03
CA GLU A 225 -7.37 -13.50 -15.59
C GLU A 225 -8.43 -12.47 -15.15
N PHE A 226 -9.57 -12.39 -15.84
CA PHE A 226 -10.69 -11.53 -15.47
C PHE A 226 -11.28 -11.85 -14.09
N HIS A 227 -11.27 -13.12 -13.67
CA HIS A 227 -11.73 -13.55 -12.34
C HIS A 227 -10.91 -12.96 -11.18
N LYS A 228 -9.70 -12.47 -11.44
CA LYS A 228 -8.80 -11.89 -10.42
C LYS A 228 -9.27 -10.46 -10.07
N LYS A 229 -10.33 -10.34 -9.24
CA LYS A 229 -11.01 -9.08 -8.88
C LYS A 229 -10.10 -7.92 -8.45
N LYS A 230 -8.94 -8.21 -7.84
CA LYS A 230 -7.97 -7.21 -7.37
C LYS A 230 -7.13 -6.55 -8.48
N ARG A 231 -7.23 -7.03 -9.73
CA ARG A 231 -6.49 -6.46 -10.87
C ARG A 231 -7.25 -5.28 -11.47
N GLY A 232 -6.57 -4.15 -11.64
CA GLY A 232 -7.13 -2.97 -12.31
C GLY A 232 -7.24 -3.15 -13.83
N GLU A 233 -6.54 -4.14 -14.36
CA GLU A 233 -6.41 -4.50 -15.78
C GLU A 233 -7.60 -5.32 -16.31
N ARG A 234 -8.58 -5.66 -15.46
CA ARG A 234 -9.68 -6.58 -15.80
C ARG A 234 -10.38 -6.23 -17.12
N PHE A 235 -10.55 -4.95 -17.41
CA PHE A 235 -11.20 -4.49 -18.63
C PHE A 235 -10.48 -4.95 -19.91
N MET A 236 -9.15 -5.13 -19.91
CA MET A 236 -8.39 -5.48 -21.12
C MET A 236 -8.77 -6.87 -21.64
N TRP A 237 -8.91 -7.84 -20.74
CA TRP A 237 -9.30 -9.21 -21.12
C TRP A 237 -10.71 -9.27 -21.70
N LEU A 238 -11.65 -8.47 -21.18
CA LEU A 238 -13.01 -8.42 -21.69
C LEU A 238 -13.10 -7.66 -23.02
N SER A 239 -12.48 -6.48 -23.10
CA SER A 239 -12.45 -5.69 -24.34
C SER A 239 -11.76 -6.45 -25.49
N SER A 240 -10.65 -7.14 -25.21
CA SER A 240 -10.00 -8.04 -26.15
C SER A 240 -10.90 -9.20 -26.60
N ALA A 241 -11.65 -9.81 -25.68
CA ALA A 241 -12.59 -10.89 -26.02
C ALA A 241 -13.74 -10.40 -26.91
N ILE A 242 -14.28 -9.21 -26.66
CA ILE A 242 -15.30 -8.57 -27.49
C ILE A 242 -14.76 -8.35 -28.91
N MET A 243 -13.57 -7.74 -29.03
CA MET A 243 -12.91 -7.50 -30.32
C MET A 243 -12.71 -8.78 -31.11
N LEU A 244 -12.26 -9.82 -30.43
CA LEU A 244 -11.93 -11.09 -31.05
C LEU A 244 -13.16 -11.77 -31.66
N ILE A 245 -14.28 -11.77 -30.94
CA ILE A 245 -15.53 -12.38 -31.44
C ILE A 245 -16.12 -11.52 -32.56
N TRP A 246 -16.12 -10.20 -32.39
CA TRP A 246 -16.60 -9.28 -33.42
C TRP A 246 -15.84 -9.49 -34.74
N ASN A 247 -14.52 -9.70 -34.68
CA ASN A 247 -13.71 -9.94 -35.87
C ASN A 247 -13.56 -11.43 -36.24
N ALA A 248 -14.32 -12.34 -35.63
CA ALA A 248 -14.10 -13.78 -35.80
C ALA A 248 -14.14 -14.22 -37.28
N LYS A 249 -15.10 -13.70 -38.06
CA LYS A 249 -15.22 -13.98 -39.50
C LYS A 249 -14.01 -13.46 -40.28
N LYS A 250 -13.58 -12.23 -40.03
CA LYS A 250 -12.40 -11.63 -40.69
C LYS A 250 -11.12 -12.42 -40.39
N LEU A 251 -11.04 -12.99 -39.19
CA LEU A 251 -9.91 -13.79 -38.72
C LEU A 251 -10.01 -15.27 -39.13
N GLY A 252 -11.10 -15.69 -39.81
CA GLY A 252 -11.36 -17.09 -40.16
C GLY A 252 -11.62 -18.02 -38.97
N LEU A 253 -12.04 -17.45 -37.83
CA LEU A 253 -12.38 -18.16 -36.59
C LEU A 253 -13.86 -18.54 -36.49
N ASP A 254 -14.66 -18.18 -37.50
CA ASP A 254 -16.06 -18.59 -37.66
C ASP A 254 -16.19 -20.03 -38.19
N LYS A 255 -15.08 -20.63 -38.65
CA LYS A 255 -15.03 -22.04 -39.05
C LYS A 255 -15.07 -22.97 -37.83
N TYR A 256 -15.81 -24.06 -37.98
CA TYR A 256 -15.80 -25.16 -37.00
C TYR A 256 -14.38 -25.69 -36.81
N MET A 257 -13.99 -25.93 -35.56
CA MET A 257 -12.71 -26.50 -35.20
C MET A 257 -12.82 -27.27 -33.89
N THR A 258 -12.51 -28.56 -33.96
CA THR A 258 -12.51 -29.45 -32.79
C THR A 258 -11.33 -29.18 -31.86
N GLU A 259 -11.42 -29.70 -30.64
CA GLU A 259 -10.30 -29.71 -29.69
C GLU A 259 -9.08 -30.47 -30.21
N VAL A 260 -9.30 -31.59 -30.90
CA VAL A 260 -8.21 -32.43 -31.42
C VAL A 260 -7.43 -31.68 -32.49
N GLU A 261 -8.11 -31.10 -33.48
CA GLU A 261 -7.49 -30.31 -34.55
C GLU A 261 -6.76 -29.08 -33.97
N GLY A 262 -7.42 -28.34 -33.07
CA GLY A 262 -6.81 -27.17 -32.43
C GLY A 262 -5.56 -27.53 -31.64
N LYS A 263 -5.58 -28.62 -30.87
CA LYS A 263 -4.40 -29.12 -30.14
C LYS A 263 -3.26 -29.55 -31.07
N GLN A 264 -3.57 -30.18 -32.21
CA GLN A 264 -2.58 -30.59 -33.21
C GLN A 264 -1.89 -29.37 -33.83
N ILE A 265 -2.66 -28.37 -34.26
CA ILE A 265 -2.14 -27.11 -34.81
C ILE A 265 -1.20 -26.44 -33.81
N LEU A 266 -1.65 -26.26 -32.56
CA LEU A 266 -0.84 -25.62 -31.53
C LEU A 266 0.38 -26.44 -31.13
N LYS A 267 0.30 -27.78 -31.18
CA LYS A 267 1.46 -28.65 -30.92
C LYS A 267 2.51 -28.50 -32.01
N LYS A 268 2.10 -28.43 -33.28
CA LYS A 268 2.99 -28.19 -34.42
C LYS A 268 3.69 -26.84 -34.31
N GLU A 269 2.91 -25.76 -34.15
CA GLU A 269 3.47 -24.40 -34.01
C GLU A 269 4.39 -24.28 -32.79
N LEU A 270 4.03 -24.88 -31.65
CA LEU A 270 4.91 -24.89 -30.49
C LEU A 270 6.20 -25.68 -30.74
N LYS A 271 6.17 -26.78 -31.49
CA LYS A 271 7.36 -27.56 -31.83
C LYS A 271 8.32 -26.74 -32.71
N GLU A 272 7.80 -26.03 -33.70
CA GLU A 272 8.59 -25.17 -34.60
C GLU A 272 9.24 -23.98 -33.89
N LEU A 273 8.67 -23.53 -32.76
CA LEU A 273 9.20 -22.40 -31.99
C LEU A 273 10.24 -22.83 -30.94
N MET A 274 10.20 -24.07 -30.48
CA MET A 274 11.14 -24.59 -29.48
C MET A 274 12.47 -24.98 -30.15
N PRO A 275 13.60 -25.00 -29.42
CA PRO A 275 14.85 -25.50 -29.98
C PRO A 275 14.70 -26.94 -30.48
N GLU A 276 15.41 -27.28 -31.54
CA GLU A 276 15.35 -28.60 -32.17
C GLU A 276 16.04 -29.66 -31.31
N ASN A 277 17.09 -29.27 -30.59
CA ASN A 277 17.92 -30.14 -29.77
C ASN A 277 18.51 -29.39 -28.56
N GLU A 278 19.16 -30.13 -27.66
CA GLU A 278 19.77 -29.58 -26.43
C GLU A 278 20.95 -28.64 -26.73
N GLU A 279 21.66 -28.84 -27.84
CA GLU A 279 22.80 -27.99 -28.23
C GLU A 279 22.33 -26.57 -28.55
N GLU A 280 21.25 -26.41 -29.33
CA GLU A 280 20.64 -25.12 -29.61
C GLU A 280 20.12 -24.44 -28.32
N GLU A 281 19.54 -25.21 -27.38
CA GLU A 281 19.11 -24.67 -26.09
C GLU A 281 20.29 -24.13 -25.27
N VAL A 282 21.39 -24.88 -25.23
CA VAL A 282 22.63 -24.47 -24.54
C VAL A 282 23.22 -23.22 -25.18
N ASP A 283 23.23 -23.13 -26.50
CA ASP A 283 23.77 -21.97 -27.21
C ASP A 283 22.95 -20.70 -26.96
N ILE A 284 21.62 -20.80 -26.93
CA ILE A 284 20.75 -19.68 -26.54
C ILE A 284 21.05 -19.23 -25.10
N VAL A 285 21.22 -20.17 -24.18
CA VAL A 285 21.55 -19.84 -22.78
C VAL A 285 22.94 -19.19 -22.69
N ARG A 286 23.92 -19.69 -23.43
CA ARG A 286 25.27 -19.10 -23.51
C ARG A 286 25.21 -17.69 -24.06
N GLU A 287 24.49 -17.45 -25.15
CA GLU A 287 24.33 -16.12 -25.75
C GLU A 287 23.78 -15.09 -24.73
N VAL A 288 22.82 -15.51 -23.90
CA VAL A 288 22.17 -14.61 -22.94
C VAL A 288 22.98 -14.38 -21.66
N PHE A 289 23.70 -15.40 -21.17
CA PHE A 289 24.35 -15.36 -19.86
C PHE A 289 25.88 -15.25 -19.90
N GLN A 290 26.53 -15.82 -20.92
CA GLN A 290 27.99 -15.87 -20.99
C GLN A 290 28.56 -14.48 -21.31
N ASN A 291 29.56 -14.05 -20.53
CA ASN A 291 30.24 -12.76 -20.69
C ASN A 291 29.31 -11.53 -20.72
N ARG A 292 28.07 -11.66 -20.22
CA ARG A 292 27.09 -10.58 -20.29
C ARG A 292 27.54 -9.40 -19.43
N LYS A 293 27.45 -8.19 -19.99
CA LYS A 293 27.72 -6.95 -19.27
C LYS A 293 26.45 -6.40 -18.64
N LYS A 294 26.61 -5.50 -17.69
CA LYS A 294 25.51 -4.71 -17.14
C LYS A 294 24.88 -3.88 -18.27
N LEU A 295 23.59 -4.09 -18.53
CA LEU A 295 22.83 -3.28 -19.49
C LEU A 295 22.55 -1.91 -18.88
N GLU A 296 22.97 -0.85 -19.56
CA GLU A 296 22.49 0.50 -19.26
C GLU A 296 21.00 0.61 -19.62
N ILE A 297 20.16 0.96 -18.65
CA ILE A 297 18.72 1.08 -18.87
C ILE A 297 18.43 2.42 -19.52
N ASP A 298 17.86 2.41 -20.72
CA ASP A 298 17.54 3.62 -21.46
C ASP A 298 16.58 4.55 -20.69
N ASP A 299 16.72 5.86 -20.88
CA ASP A 299 15.94 6.86 -20.13
C ASP A 299 14.43 6.73 -20.30
N TYR A 300 13.96 6.29 -21.47
CA TYR A 300 12.53 6.06 -21.71
C TYR A 300 11.98 4.91 -20.87
N CYS A 301 12.84 4.03 -20.37
CA CYS A 301 12.49 2.93 -19.47
C CYS A 301 12.21 3.40 -18.04
N ILE A 302 12.70 4.58 -17.67
CA ILE A 302 12.48 5.20 -16.37
C ILE A 302 11.29 6.16 -16.49
N ASP A 303 10.16 5.83 -15.87
CA ASP A 303 8.91 6.61 -15.90
C ASP A 303 8.13 6.57 -14.56
N GLN A 304 6.92 7.15 -14.53
CA GLN A 304 6.03 7.13 -13.36
C GLN A 304 5.74 5.73 -12.76
N HIS A 305 5.88 4.65 -13.54
CA HIS A 305 5.61 3.28 -13.09
C HIS A 305 6.76 2.71 -12.25
N CYS A 306 7.96 3.30 -12.31
CA CYS A 306 9.09 2.93 -11.46
C CYS A 306 9.37 3.98 -10.37
N SER A 307 9.90 3.55 -9.23
CA SER A 307 10.22 4.45 -8.11
C SER A 307 11.22 5.54 -8.48
N GLN A 308 12.19 5.23 -9.34
CA GLN A 308 13.18 6.20 -9.80
C GLN A 308 12.55 7.29 -10.68
N GLY A 309 11.67 6.93 -11.62
CA GLY A 309 11.01 7.93 -12.46
C GLY A 309 10.12 8.88 -11.65
N ARG A 310 9.44 8.38 -10.60
CA ARG A 310 8.70 9.25 -9.66
C ARG A 310 9.60 10.21 -8.88
N VAL A 311 10.80 9.78 -8.50
CA VAL A 311 11.80 10.67 -7.86
C VAL A 311 12.32 11.72 -8.83
N MET A 312 12.47 11.36 -10.11
CA MET A 312 12.88 12.27 -11.18
C MET A 312 11.75 13.19 -11.69
N GLY A 313 10.57 13.17 -11.05
CA GLY A 313 9.43 13.99 -11.45
C GLY A 313 8.75 13.53 -12.75
N LYS A 314 9.11 12.37 -13.32
CA LYS A 314 8.49 11.86 -14.55
C LYS A 314 7.04 11.48 -14.31
N GLY A 315 6.13 12.15 -15.01
CA GLY A 315 4.69 12.06 -14.82
C GLY A 315 3.96 11.32 -15.94
N LYS A 316 2.63 11.51 -15.99
CA LYS A 316 1.77 10.95 -17.05
C LYS A 316 2.16 11.48 -18.43
N LYS A 317 2.61 12.74 -18.52
CA LYS A 317 3.01 13.40 -19.78
C LYS A 317 4.23 12.74 -20.42
N ASP A 318 5.29 12.53 -19.66
CA ASP A 318 6.51 11.84 -20.13
C ASP A 318 6.21 10.41 -20.56
N TRP A 319 5.35 9.73 -19.80
CA TRP A 319 4.93 8.39 -20.16
C TRP A 319 4.13 8.37 -21.47
N LYS A 320 3.15 9.25 -21.67
CA LYS A 320 2.33 9.24 -22.89
C LYS A 320 3.13 9.59 -24.13
N THR A 321 4.03 10.57 -24.04
CA THR A 321 4.84 11.03 -25.17
C THR A 321 5.95 10.04 -25.53
N ILE A 322 6.69 9.54 -24.54
CA ILE A 322 7.87 8.70 -24.76
C ILE A 322 7.59 7.25 -24.36
N GLY A 323 7.13 7.01 -23.14
CA GLY A 323 6.95 5.66 -22.61
C GLY A 323 5.89 4.80 -23.32
N SER A 324 4.86 5.41 -23.92
CA SER A 324 3.71 4.75 -24.57
C SER A 324 3.86 4.61 -26.09
N LEU A 325 4.93 5.15 -26.65
CA LEU A 325 5.28 4.96 -28.05
C LEU A 325 5.39 3.46 -28.33
N VAL A 326 4.99 3.04 -29.52
CA VAL A 326 5.10 1.68 -30.03
C VAL A 326 5.66 1.80 -31.43
N VAL A 327 6.79 1.17 -31.71
CA VAL A 327 7.35 1.11 -33.06
C VAL A 327 6.65 0.01 -33.83
N GLU A 328 6.51 0.20 -35.15
CA GLU A 328 5.85 -0.77 -36.03
C GLU A 328 4.44 -1.16 -35.53
N GLN A 329 3.73 -0.17 -34.99
CA GLN A 329 2.37 -0.37 -34.49
C GLN A 329 1.47 -0.89 -35.62
N ASP A 330 0.64 -1.88 -35.30
CA ASP A 330 -0.33 -2.44 -36.23
C ASP A 330 -1.22 -1.33 -36.80
N LYS A 331 -1.43 -1.34 -38.12
CA LYS A 331 -2.24 -0.33 -38.81
C LYS A 331 -3.66 -0.82 -39.13
N GLU A 332 -3.88 -2.13 -39.15
CA GLU A 332 -5.15 -2.73 -39.59
C GLU A 332 -6.28 -2.46 -38.59
N TYR A 333 -5.99 -2.57 -37.30
CA TYR A 333 -6.96 -2.35 -36.22
C TYR A 333 -6.74 -1.04 -35.47
N PHE A 334 -5.90 -0.16 -36.02
CA PHE A 334 -5.60 1.13 -35.43
C PHE A 334 -6.76 2.11 -35.61
N VAL A 335 -7.31 2.58 -34.50
CA VAL A 335 -8.35 3.64 -34.51
C VAL A 335 -7.70 4.96 -34.14
N LYS A 336 -7.43 5.79 -35.15
CA LYS A 336 -6.74 7.08 -34.99
C LYS A 336 -7.43 7.97 -33.96
N GLU A 337 -8.74 8.05 -33.99
CA GLU A 337 -9.53 8.87 -33.05
C GLU A 337 -9.31 8.46 -31.59
N TRP A 338 -9.34 7.15 -31.28
CA TRP A 338 -9.13 6.65 -29.92
C TRP A 338 -7.70 6.89 -29.45
N ARG A 339 -6.74 6.73 -30.37
CA ARG A 339 -5.32 7.00 -30.10
C ARG A 339 -5.05 8.48 -29.87
N ASP A 340 -5.66 9.34 -30.67
CA ASP A 340 -5.54 10.79 -30.58
C ASP A 340 -6.17 11.27 -29.27
N TYR A 341 -7.33 10.76 -28.87
CA TYR A 341 -7.91 11.06 -27.55
C TYR A 341 -6.99 10.58 -26.41
N TYR A 342 -6.43 9.37 -26.54
CA TYR A 342 -5.47 8.84 -25.57
C TYR A 342 -4.21 9.73 -25.43
N ARG A 343 -3.74 10.34 -26.53
CA ARG A 343 -2.56 11.22 -26.59
C ARG A 343 -2.85 12.70 -26.32
N GLY A 344 -4.04 13.20 -26.69
CA GLY A 344 -4.39 14.61 -26.90
C GLY A 344 -5.15 15.28 -25.74
N GLU A 345 -6.39 14.88 -25.42
CA GLU A 345 -7.21 15.61 -24.42
C GLU A 345 -6.72 15.43 -22.98
N TRP A 346 -5.97 14.37 -22.70
CA TRP A 346 -5.26 14.22 -21.44
C TRP A 346 -4.10 15.20 -21.27
N LYS A 347 -3.66 15.90 -22.32
CA LYS A 347 -2.64 16.94 -22.23
C LYS A 347 -3.22 18.15 -21.49
N GLU A 348 -4.45 18.55 -21.78
CA GLU A 348 -5.15 19.61 -21.05
C GLU A 348 -5.57 19.18 -19.63
N GLN A 349 -5.99 17.92 -19.45
CA GLN A 349 -6.34 17.40 -18.13
C GLN A 349 -5.09 17.20 -17.25
N ALA A 350 -3.97 16.74 -17.82
CA ALA A 350 -2.68 16.65 -17.14
C ALA A 350 -2.06 18.03 -16.88
N GLU A 351 -2.24 19.01 -17.76
CA GLU A 351 -1.83 20.41 -17.54
C GLU A 351 -2.70 21.07 -16.46
N LYS A 352 -4.00 20.72 -16.35
CA LYS A 352 -4.88 21.12 -15.23
C LYS A 352 -4.51 20.40 -13.91
N GLU A 353 -4.00 19.16 -13.97
CA GLU A 353 -3.48 18.42 -12.81
C GLU A 353 -2.06 18.90 -12.40
N GLU A 354 -1.18 19.26 -13.35
CA GLU A 354 0.15 19.85 -13.12
C GLU A 354 0.06 21.27 -12.57
N LYS A 355 -0.87 22.10 -13.07
CA LYS A 355 -1.17 23.42 -12.48
C LYS A 355 -1.73 23.33 -11.06
N LYS A 356 -2.14 22.14 -10.60
CA LYS A 356 -2.55 21.86 -9.20
C LYS A 356 -1.45 21.21 -8.36
N ALA A 357 -0.27 20.97 -8.90
CA ALA A 357 0.82 20.30 -8.20
C ALA A 357 2.13 21.10 -8.30
N GLU A 358 2.24 22.14 -7.47
CA GLU A 358 3.55 22.43 -6.88
C GLU A 358 4.11 21.13 -6.27
N PRO A 359 5.44 20.90 -6.31
CA PRO A 359 6.03 19.66 -5.82
C PRO A 359 5.61 19.45 -4.37
N LYS A 360 4.64 18.57 -4.14
CA LYS A 360 4.18 18.25 -2.80
C LYS A 360 5.36 17.60 -2.09
N LYS A 361 5.93 18.34 -1.15
CA LYS A 361 6.88 17.81 -0.17
C LYS A 361 6.40 16.44 0.27
N THR A 362 7.29 15.45 0.26
CA THR A 362 6.92 14.11 0.68
C THR A 362 6.39 14.18 2.12
N ARG A 363 5.47 13.29 2.50
CA ARG A 363 4.94 13.28 3.89
C ARG A 363 6.07 13.19 4.93
N ALA A 364 7.18 12.55 4.58
CA ALA A 364 8.39 12.50 5.39
C ALA A 364 9.07 13.87 5.51
N GLU A 365 9.19 14.64 4.41
CA GLU A 365 9.68 16.02 4.42
C GLU A 365 8.78 16.93 5.24
N ILE A 366 7.46 16.89 5.04
CA ILE A 366 6.49 17.68 5.82
C ILE A 366 6.63 17.38 7.32
N ARG A 367 6.76 16.09 7.67
CA ARG A 367 6.95 15.66 9.06
C ARG A 367 8.29 16.13 9.63
N ASN A 368 9.36 16.09 8.84
CA ASN A 368 10.68 16.55 9.28
C ASN A 368 10.71 18.07 9.46
N GLU A 369 10.06 18.82 8.58
CA GLU A 369 9.89 20.28 8.71
C GLU A 369 9.08 20.65 9.94
N LYS A 370 7.94 19.98 10.17
CA LYS A 370 7.15 20.18 11.40
C LYS A 370 8.01 19.87 12.63
N TYR A 371 8.74 18.76 12.63
CA TYR A 371 9.64 18.42 13.75
C TYR A 371 10.70 19.50 14.02
N LYS A 372 11.34 20.04 12.97
CA LYS A 372 12.30 21.14 13.10
C LYS A 372 11.65 22.42 13.66
N LYS A 373 10.46 22.78 13.16
CA LYS A 373 9.66 23.92 13.62
C LYS A 373 9.32 23.80 15.10
N ILE A 374 8.79 22.65 15.52
CA ILE A 374 8.41 22.38 16.92
C ILE A 374 9.63 22.38 17.83
N LYS A 375 10.76 21.80 17.39
CA LYS A 375 12.01 21.84 18.16
C LYS A 375 12.52 23.27 18.36
N LYS A 376 12.36 24.15 17.36
CA LYS A 376 12.68 25.58 17.48
C LYS A 376 11.73 26.28 18.46
N MET A 377 10.42 26.05 18.35
CA MET A 377 9.41 26.62 19.24
C MET A 377 9.62 26.22 20.70
N ARG A 378 9.98 24.96 20.95
CA ARG A 378 10.21 24.44 22.30
C ARG A 378 11.43 25.06 22.98
N GLY A 379 12.45 25.45 22.20
CA GLY A 379 13.70 25.98 22.74
C GLY A 379 14.57 24.92 23.44
N LYS A 380 15.63 25.39 24.10
CA LYS A 380 16.48 24.56 24.97
C LYS A 380 16.11 24.86 26.43
N PRO A 381 15.73 23.86 27.23
CA PRO A 381 15.42 24.08 28.63
C PRO A 381 16.71 24.41 29.39
N ASN A 382 16.64 25.32 30.34
CA ASN A 382 17.69 25.48 31.33
C ASN A 382 17.36 24.63 32.57
N PHE A 383 18.35 23.91 33.08
CA PHE A 383 18.21 23.05 34.26
C PHE A 383 17.79 23.85 35.49
N ASP A 384 18.30 25.08 35.60
CA ASP A 384 17.99 25.95 36.73
C ASP A 384 16.57 26.54 36.73
N ASP A 385 15.82 26.35 35.64
CA ASP A 385 14.45 26.88 35.55
C ASP A 385 13.49 26.13 36.46
N LEU A 386 13.54 24.78 36.44
CA LEU A 386 12.63 23.92 37.18
C LEU A 386 13.35 22.72 37.82
N GLU A 387 14.35 22.15 37.14
CA GLU A 387 14.92 20.85 37.52
C GLU A 387 15.73 20.92 38.82
N LYS A 388 16.46 22.02 39.06
CA LYS A 388 17.25 22.21 40.30
C LYS A 388 16.45 22.15 41.60
N ASN A 389 15.15 22.44 41.53
CA ASN A 389 14.26 22.51 42.69
C ASN A 389 13.41 21.23 42.85
N LEU A 390 13.63 20.21 42.03
CA LEU A 390 12.91 18.94 42.16
C LEU A 390 13.37 18.20 43.40
N ARG A 391 12.46 17.39 43.95
CA ARG A 391 12.75 16.51 45.08
C ARG A 391 13.92 15.58 44.73
N PHE A 392 14.94 15.56 45.58
CA PHE A 392 16.10 14.68 45.44
C PHE A 392 15.80 13.30 46.04
N VAL A 393 16.22 12.25 45.32
CA VAL A 393 16.08 10.85 45.74
C VAL A 393 17.42 10.14 45.55
N ASP A 394 17.97 9.65 46.63
CA ASP A 394 19.21 8.87 46.70
C ASP A 394 18.96 7.46 47.25
N GLY A 395 20.04 6.72 47.54
CA GLY A 395 19.96 5.43 48.22
C GLY A 395 19.29 4.29 47.43
N ILE A 396 19.12 4.44 46.11
CA ILE A 396 18.49 3.38 45.28
C ILE A 396 19.40 2.16 45.20
N ASP A 397 18.95 1.07 45.79
CA ASP A 397 19.59 -0.25 45.76
C ASP A 397 19.51 -0.87 44.35
N GLU A 398 20.67 -1.08 43.73
CA GLU A 398 20.81 -1.63 42.38
C GLU A 398 20.21 -3.04 42.27
N SER A 399 20.27 -3.84 43.34
CA SER A 399 19.75 -5.22 43.35
C SER A 399 18.23 -5.32 43.25
N LYS A 400 17.52 -4.22 43.55
CA LYS A 400 16.05 -4.12 43.50
C LYS A 400 15.54 -3.50 42.20
N ILE A 401 16.44 -3.11 41.29
CA ILE A 401 16.08 -2.55 39.99
C ILE A 401 15.64 -3.67 39.05
N ILE A 402 14.43 -3.57 38.50
CA ILE A 402 13.90 -4.51 37.52
C ILE A 402 13.75 -3.79 36.19
N LEU A 403 14.51 -4.18 35.17
CA LEU A 403 14.39 -3.57 33.84
C LEU A 403 13.01 -3.87 33.21
N CYS A 404 12.42 -2.89 32.54
CA CYS A 404 11.08 -3.06 31.94
C CYS A 404 11.06 -3.95 30.69
N SER A 405 12.21 -4.26 30.08
CA SER A 405 12.33 -5.13 28.91
C SER A 405 13.77 -5.65 28.76
N ASP A 406 13.95 -6.69 27.95
CA ASP A 406 15.28 -7.18 27.55
C ASP A 406 15.93 -6.27 26.49
N ILE A 407 15.14 -5.58 25.67
CA ILE A 407 15.60 -4.77 24.54
C ILE A 407 14.93 -3.40 24.50
N THR A 408 15.58 -2.42 23.87
CA THR A 408 15.03 -1.08 23.60
C THR A 408 15.08 -0.76 22.13
N CYS A 409 14.11 0.02 21.65
CA CYS A 409 14.11 0.51 20.27
C CYS A 409 15.23 1.54 20.08
N GLY A 410 16.18 1.25 19.18
CA GLY A 410 17.24 2.18 18.79
C GLY A 410 18.30 2.43 19.87
N ASN A 411 18.59 1.44 20.73
CA ASN A 411 19.57 1.56 21.83
C ASN A 411 19.28 2.74 22.79
N LYS A 412 18.00 3.10 22.94
CA LYS A 412 17.56 4.07 23.94
C LYS A 412 17.86 3.56 25.36
N VAL A 413 17.86 4.50 26.31
CA VAL A 413 17.95 4.19 27.74
C VAL A 413 16.77 3.32 28.15
N MET A 414 17.04 2.31 28.97
CA MET A 414 16.03 1.41 29.53
C MET A 414 15.23 2.11 30.64
N CYS A 415 13.91 1.94 30.63
CA CYS A 415 13.10 2.25 31.81
C CYS A 415 13.20 1.09 32.80
N PHE A 416 13.10 1.37 34.09
CA PHE A 416 13.15 0.33 35.13
C PHE A 416 12.07 0.53 36.19
N GLU A 417 11.75 -0.54 36.88
CA GLU A 417 10.89 -0.56 38.04
C GLU A 417 11.74 -0.54 39.32
N TYR A 418 11.30 0.27 40.29
CA TYR A 418 11.85 0.30 41.64
C TYR A 418 10.74 0.72 42.62
N ASN A 419 10.56 -0.05 43.69
CA ASN A 419 9.49 0.13 44.70
C ASN A 419 8.09 0.30 44.10
N GLY A 420 7.73 -0.53 43.12
CA GLY A 420 6.41 -0.52 42.47
C GLY A 420 6.15 0.69 41.56
N LYS A 421 7.16 1.52 41.31
CA LYS A 421 7.09 2.66 40.38
C LYS A 421 8.00 2.45 39.19
N ILE A 422 7.62 3.01 38.04
CA ILE A 422 8.43 3.02 36.82
C ILE A 422 9.23 4.32 36.74
N TRP A 423 10.53 4.17 36.51
CA TRP A 423 11.52 5.24 36.41
C TRP A 423 11.99 5.36 34.96
N LYS A 424 11.95 6.59 34.45
CA LYS A 424 12.37 6.93 33.09
C LYS A 424 13.31 8.13 33.12
N GLU A 425 14.55 7.93 32.67
CA GLU A 425 15.54 9.01 32.59
C GLU A 425 15.02 10.14 31.68
N ALA A 426 15.13 11.37 32.15
CA ALA A 426 14.59 12.57 31.53
C ALA A 426 15.73 13.50 31.12
N ARG A 427 16.33 13.26 29.96
CA ARG A 427 17.49 14.05 29.49
C ARG A 427 17.09 15.45 29.02
N LYS A 428 18.05 16.38 29.02
CA LYS A 428 17.92 17.71 28.38
C LYS A 428 17.41 17.63 26.94
N SER A 429 17.88 16.64 26.18
CA SER A 429 17.44 16.39 24.79
C SER A 429 15.97 15.97 24.66
N MET A 430 15.36 15.51 25.75
CA MET A 430 13.94 15.13 25.88
C MET A 430 13.12 16.20 26.60
N PHE A 431 13.64 17.43 26.69
CA PHE A 431 13.01 18.54 27.41
C PHE A 431 12.75 18.20 28.89
N TYR A 432 13.65 17.42 29.50
CA TYR A 432 13.50 16.87 30.85
C TYR A 432 12.12 16.22 31.10
N ASN A 433 11.54 15.64 30.04
CA ASN A 433 10.22 15.00 30.03
C ASN A 433 9.07 15.86 30.58
N ARG A 434 9.20 17.19 30.56
CA ARG A 434 8.12 18.11 30.99
C ARG A 434 6.80 17.87 30.23
N ASP A 435 6.87 17.40 28.98
CA ASP A 435 5.70 17.02 28.16
C ASP A 435 4.85 15.95 28.84
N TYR A 436 5.52 14.93 29.39
CA TYR A 436 4.86 13.78 29.99
C TYR A 436 4.03 14.20 31.20
N CYS A 437 4.58 15.10 32.03
CA CYS A 437 3.87 15.62 33.20
C CYS A 437 2.68 16.49 32.82
N VAL A 438 2.83 17.41 31.86
CA VAL A 438 1.69 18.23 31.38
C VAL A 438 0.56 17.35 30.88
N ILE A 439 0.86 16.36 30.04
CA ILE A 439 -0.16 15.49 29.46
C ILE A 439 -0.75 14.57 30.53
N ASP A 440 0.02 14.05 31.49
CA ASP A 440 -0.54 13.22 32.56
C ASP A 440 -1.41 14.04 33.53
N ASP A 441 -1.01 15.26 33.89
CA ASP A 441 -1.76 16.17 34.76
C ASP A 441 -3.11 16.59 34.15
N CYS A 442 -3.22 16.59 32.83
CA CYS A 442 -4.47 16.91 32.16
C CYS A 442 -5.43 15.72 32.04
N LYS A 443 -5.01 14.46 32.21
CA LYS A 443 -5.82 13.27 31.88
C LYS A 443 -7.19 13.24 32.58
N GLU A 444 -7.23 13.51 33.87
CA GLU A 444 -8.48 13.44 34.67
C GLU A 444 -9.54 14.42 34.17
N LEU A 445 -9.12 15.60 33.71
CA LEU A 445 -10.00 16.62 33.14
C LEU A 445 -10.72 16.15 31.86
N PHE A 446 -10.11 15.20 31.16
CA PHE A 446 -10.67 14.55 29.97
C PHE A 446 -11.29 13.18 30.28
N GLY A 447 -11.42 12.81 31.56
CA GLY A 447 -11.96 11.54 32.00
C GLY A 447 -11.06 10.34 31.69
N LEU A 448 -9.75 10.56 31.59
CA LEU A 448 -8.73 9.52 31.40
C LEU A 448 -8.00 9.23 32.71
N LYS A 449 -7.46 8.01 32.85
CA LYS A 449 -6.69 7.60 34.03
C LYS A 449 -5.32 8.28 34.09
N LYS A 450 -5.08 9.05 35.14
CA LYS A 450 -3.77 9.62 35.48
C LYS A 450 -2.83 8.54 36.01
N ILE A 451 -1.57 8.54 35.58
CA ILE A 451 -0.56 7.56 36.03
C ILE A 451 0.19 8.11 37.24
N GLY A 452 0.18 9.42 37.45
CA GLY A 452 0.88 10.07 38.56
C GLY A 452 2.34 10.30 38.23
N MET A 453 2.59 10.93 37.08
CA MET A 453 3.94 11.25 36.60
C MET A 453 4.56 12.39 37.42
N GLU A 454 5.58 12.10 38.22
CA GLU A 454 6.37 13.06 39.01
C GLU A 454 7.80 13.16 38.44
N ARG A 455 8.44 14.33 38.56
CA ARG A 455 9.87 14.48 38.25
C ARG A 455 10.69 14.59 39.53
N VAL A 456 11.80 13.86 39.60
CA VAL A 456 12.72 13.85 40.75
C VAL A 456 14.16 13.99 40.26
N LEU A 457 15.05 14.43 41.14
CA LEU A 457 16.50 14.36 40.93
C LEU A 457 17.08 13.11 41.57
N SER A 458 18.16 12.60 41.00
CA SER A 458 18.93 11.51 41.57
C SER A 458 20.40 11.62 41.18
N ASN A 459 21.27 11.07 42.03
CA ASN A 459 22.71 11.01 41.83
C ASN A 459 23.18 9.79 41.04
N PHE A 460 22.33 9.17 40.23
CA PHE A 460 22.75 8.05 39.40
C PHE A 460 22.02 7.95 38.07
N ARG A 461 22.69 7.32 37.10
CA ARG A 461 22.09 6.82 35.86
C ARG A 461 22.41 5.36 35.64
N ILE A 462 21.60 4.70 34.83
CA ILE A 462 21.94 3.37 34.32
C ILE A 462 22.56 3.51 32.93
N GLU A 463 23.67 2.82 32.72
CA GLU A 463 24.38 2.83 31.44
C GLU A 463 24.53 1.42 30.90
N LYS A 464 24.45 1.32 29.58
CA LYS A 464 24.70 0.07 28.87
C LYS A 464 26.20 -0.18 28.79
N ILE A 465 26.65 -1.37 29.20
CA ILE A 465 28.08 -1.73 29.20
C ILE A 465 28.59 -1.78 27.76
N ASP A 466 27.94 -2.57 26.90
CA ASP A 466 28.27 -2.70 25.49
C ASP A 466 27.12 -2.17 24.60
N LYS A 467 27.37 -1.03 23.95
CA LYS A 467 26.43 -0.36 23.04
C LYS A 467 26.25 -1.10 21.70
N SER A 468 27.15 -2.02 21.33
CA SER A 468 27.03 -2.84 20.11
C SER A 468 25.97 -3.94 20.26
N LYS A 469 25.78 -4.45 21.48
CA LYS A 469 24.74 -5.42 21.80
C LYS A 469 23.38 -4.73 21.91
N LYS A 470 22.32 -5.43 21.50
CA LYS A 470 20.94 -4.90 21.58
C LYS A 470 20.31 -5.11 22.95
N GLU A 471 20.66 -6.19 23.63
CA GLU A 471 20.10 -6.57 24.92
C GLU A 471 20.65 -5.72 26.07
N TRP A 472 19.79 -5.47 27.05
CA TRP A 472 20.14 -4.82 28.32
C TRP A 472 20.30 -5.82 29.46
N LYS A 473 19.67 -7.00 29.37
CA LYS A 473 19.83 -8.07 30.36
C LYS A 473 21.31 -8.42 30.52
N ASN A 474 21.81 -8.33 31.75
CA ASN A 474 23.24 -8.53 32.08
C ASN A 474 24.23 -7.62 31.31
N ASN A 475 23.75 -6.51 30.74
CA ASN A 475 24.54 -5.59 29.91
C ASN A 475 24.34 -4.13 30.33
N TRP A 476 24.22 -3.90 31.63
CA TRP A 476 24.04 -2.57 32.21
C TRP A 476 24.74 -2.47 33.57
N HIS A 477 25.01 -1.24 34.00
CA HIS A 477 25.56 -0.93 35.32
C HIS A 477 25.02 0.41 35.81
N LYS A 478 24.97 0.59 37.14
CA LYS A 478 24.70 1.88 37.77
C LYS A 478 25.95 2.78 37.78
N VAL A 479 25.79 4.04 37.38
CA VAL A 479 26.83 5.08 37.40
C VAL A 479 26.40 6.17 38.37
N LEU A 480 27.21 6.45 39.38
CA LEU A 480 27.00 7.55 40.32
C LEU A 480 27.48 8.87 39.71
N ILE A 481 26.72 9.93 39.94
CA ILE A 481 27.01 11.30 39.50
C ILE A 481 27.59 12.08 40.69
N GLY A 482 28.72 12.76 40.46
CA GLY A 482 29.39 13.54 41.50
C GLY A 482 28.54 14.72 42.00
N GLU A 483 28.85 15.21 43.20
CA GLU A 483 28.14 16.33 43.82
C GLU A 483 28.22 17.63 43.00
N ASN A 484 29.30 17.80 42.22
CA ASN A 484 29.55 18.97 41.37
C ASN A 484 29.02 18.80 39.93
N GLU A 485 28.34 17.70 39.61
CA GLU A 485 27.78 17.43 38.28
C GLU A 485 26.26 17.69 38.23
N GLU A 486 25.73 17.97 37.03
CA GLU A 486 24.28 18.10 36.80
C GLU A 486 23.58 16.78 37.17
N GLN A 487 22.76 16.82 38.23
CA GLN A 487 22.05 15.66 38.74
C GLN A 487 21.06 15.10 37.71
N VAL A 488 20.78 13.80 37.78
CA VAL A 488 19.95 13.11 36.80
C VAL A 488 18.48 13.33 37.11
N VAL A 489 17.72 13.83 36.12
CA VAL A 489 16.26 13.94 36.24
C VAL A 489 15.62 12.61 35.85
N TYR A 490 14.72 12.11 36.69
CA TYR A 490 13.85 10.99 36.38
C TYR A 490 12.39 11.41 36.39
N CYS A 491 11.63 10.86 35.46
CA CYS A 491 10.18 10.75 35.56
C CYS A 491 9.82 9.46 36.28
N VAL A 492 9.12 9.58 37.40
CA VAL A 492 8.67 8.47 38.23
C VAL A 492 7.16 8.41 38.17
N MET A 493 6.60 7.24 37.85
CA MET A 493 5.17 7.06 37.64
C MET A 493 4.69 5.76 38.26
N ASN A 494 3.40 5.68 38.62
CA ASN A 494 2.86 4.43 39.17
C ASN A 494 2.90 3.33 38.11
N LYS A 495 3.32 2.13 38.52
CA LYS A 495 3.20 0.96 37.65
C LYS A 495 1.72 0.67 37.43
N VAL A 496 1.34 0.53 36.16
CA VAL A 496 0.01 0.05 35.82
C VAL A 496 -0.05 -1.44 36.14
N THR A 497 -0.61 -1.78 37.30
CA THR A 497 -0.87 -3.14 37.76
C THR A 497 -2.37 -3.45 37.57
N HIS A 498 -2.74 -4.73 37.48
CA HIS A 498 -4.11 -5.23 37.30
C HIS A 498 -4.64 -5.25 35.85
N CYS A 499 -4.12 -6.20 35.09
CA CYS A 499 -4.92 -6.90 34.07
C CYS A 499 -5.08 -8.35 34.56
N MET A 500 -6.03 -9.14 34.05
CA MET A 500 -6.18 -10.58 34.39
C MET A 500 -4.92 -11.44 34.10
N TRP A 501 -3.84 -10.82 33.65
CA TRP A 501 -2.61 -11.41 33.16
C TRP A 501 -1.45 -10.86 34.00
N LYS A 502 -0.44 -11.70 34.27
CA LYS A 502 0.68 -11.39 35.18
C LYS A 502 1.60 -10.24 34.71
N ILE A 503 1.34 -9.62 33.55
CA ILE A 503 2.15 -8.57 32.91
C ILE A 503 1.20 -7.54 32.28
N PRO A 504 1.47 -6.21 32.38
CA PRO A 504 0.67 -5.19 31.70
C PRO A 504 0.56 -5.52 30.21
N MET A 505 -0.65 -5.79 29.75
CA MET A 505 -0.90 -6.22 28.37
C MET A 505 -1.07 -5.00 27.46
N GLU A 506 -0.27 -4.94 26.39
CA GLU A 506 -0.49 -4.00 25.28
C GLU A 506 -1.85 -4.28 24.65
N ILE A 507 -2.62 -3.24 24.32
CA ILE A 507 -3.94 -3.45 23.73
C ILE A 507 -3.90 -4.13 22.35
N GLY A 508 -2.71 -4.20 21.72
CA GLY A 508 -2.49 -4.96 20.49
C GLY A 508 -2.85 -6.44 20.62
N GLU A 509 -2.64 -7.03 21.79
CA GLU A 509 -2.92 -8.45 22.08
C GLU A 509 -4.43 -8.75 22.12
N ILE A 510 -5.25 -7.74 22.48
CA ILE A 510 -6.72 -7.84 22.51
C ILE A 510 -7.40 -6.97 21.46
N LYS A 511 -6.68 -6.61 20.38
CA LYS A 511 -7.18 -5.72 19.32
C LYS A 511 -8.51 -6.21 18.73
N HIS A 512 -8.72 -7.52 18.65
CA HIS A 512 -9.97 -8.13 18.17
C HIS A 512 -11.19 -7.73 19.01
N SER A 513 -11.02 -7.45 20.31
CA SER A 513 -12.07 -7.00 21.22
C SER A 513 -12.48 -5.54 21.02
N LEU A 514 -11.69 -4.75 20.28
CA LEU A 514 -11.93 -3.33 19.97
C LEU A 514 -12.62 -3.08 18.62
N VAL A 515 -12.68 -4.07 17.72
CA VAL A 515 -13.09 -3.82 16.32
C VAL A 515 -14.59 -3.59 16.21
N TYR A 516 -14.98 -2.43 15.71
CA TYR A 516 -16.37 -2.01 15.48
C TYR A 516 -16.58 -1.78 13.97
N GLY A 517 -17.59 -2.42 13.35
CA GLY A 517 -18.09 -2.21 11.97
C GLY A 517 -17.15 -2.49 10.77
N VAL A 518 -17.38 -3.58 10.01
CA VAL A 518 -17.90 -3.68 8.60
C VAL A 518 -18.08 -5.17 8.26
N GLU A 519 -19.18 -5.53 7.57
CA GLU A 519 -19.39 -6.83 6.91
C GLU A 519 -18.32 -7.08 5.82
N ASN A 520 -17.42 -8.05 6.03
CA ASN A 520 -16.80 -8.93 5.01
C ASN A 520 -15.56 -9.66 5.56
N GLY A 521 -15.76 -10.57 6.52
CA GLY A 521 -14.88 -11.73 6.68
C GLY A 521 -13.80 -11.71 7.77
N GLY A 522 -14.11 -11.27 8.99
CA GLY A 522 -13.30 -11.66 10.16
C GLY A 522 -13.45 -10.78 11.40
N ASN A 523 -14.05 -11.38 12.44
CA ASN A 523 -14.12 -10.96 13.84
C ASN A 523 -15.00 -9.75 14.20
N ILE A 524 -16.16 -10.09 14.77
CA ILE A 524 -17.05 -9.23 15.55
C ILE A 524 -16.32 -8.78 16.82
N GLY A 525 -16.23 -7.47 17.09
CA GLY A 525 -15.97 -6.94 18.44
C GLY A 525 -17.30 -6.55 19.11
N GLN A 526 -17.45 -6.93 20.38
CA GLN A 526 -18.72 -6.93 21.13
C GLN A 526 -18.94 -5.67 22.01
N ASN A 527 -18.02 -4.69 22.03
CA ASN A 527 -18.02 -3.63 23.05
C ASN A 527 -17.76 -2.20 22.51
N ARG A 528 -18.85 -1.49 22.16
CA ARG A 528 -18.84 -0.06 21.72
C ARG A 528 -18.20 0.87 22.73
N ALA A 529 -18.42 0.66 24.03
CA ALA A 529 -17.91 1.52 25.08
C ALA A 529 -16.37 1.48 25.13
N LEU A 530 -15.80 0.28 25.02
CA LEU A 530 -14.35 0.09 25.00
C LEU A 530 -13.71 0.70 23.74
N PHE A 531 -14.35 0.58 22.57
CA PHE A 531 -13.91 1.25 21.35
C PHE A 531 -13.91 2.77 21.52
N LYS A 532 -14.99 3.35 22.06
CA LYS A 532 -15.08 4.79 22.34
C LYS A 532 -13.95 5.26 23.27
N GLU A 533 -13.68 4.57 24.37
CA GLU A 533 -12.60 4.93 25.30
C GLU A 533 -11.22 4.88 24.64
N PHE A 534 -10.96 3.87 23.80
CA PHE A 534 -9.71 3.78 23.05
C PHE A 534 -9.55 4.95 22.06
N VAL A 535 -10.60 5.27 21.29
CA VAL A 535 -10.57 6.40 20.35
C VAL A 535 -10.43 7.74 21.08
N LYS A 536 -11.09 7.88 22.24
CA LYS A 536 -10.99 9.08 23.08
C LYS A 536 -9.56 9.35 23.52
N ILE A 537 -8.78 8.33 23.86
CA ILE A 537 -7.33 8.46 24.09
C ILE A 537 -6.62 9.02 22.85
N GLY A 538 -6.93 8.49 21.66
CA GLY A 538 -6.35 8.98 20.40
C GLY A 538 -6.65 10.46 20.15
N VAL A 539 -7.91 10.88 20.29
CA VAL A 539 -8.32 12.27 20.10
C VAL A 539 -7.70 13.19 21.17
N TYR A 540 -7.66 12.74 22.42
CA TYR A 540 -6.98 13.46 23.51
C TYR A 540 -5.49 13.72 23.18
N ARG A 541 -4.77 12.69 22.73
CA ARG A 541 -3.38 12.83 22.28
C ARG A 541 -3.26 13.74 21.06
N GLY A 542 -4.28 13.75 20.20
CA GLY A 542 -4.43 14.62 19.04
C GLY A 542 -4.41 16.12 19.38
N ILE A 543 -4.97 16.52 20.51
CA ILE A 543 -4.89 17.91 21.01
C ILE A 543 -3.43 18.36 21.12
N PHE A 544 -2.59 17.51 21.70
CA PHE A 544 -1.18 17.80 21.92
C PHE A 544 -0.30 17.46 20.72
N ARG A 545 -0.81 16.68 19.75
CA ARG A 545 -0.01 16.08 18.66
C ARG A 545 1.27 15.42 19.17
N CYS A 546 1.16 14.75 20.33
CA CYS A 546 2.26 14.07 21.01
C CYS A 546 2.61 12.73 20.32
N SER A 547 3.50 11.92 20.88
CA SER A 547 4.00 10.65 20.30
C SER A 547 2.94 9.73 19.64
N ASP A 548 3.38 8.77 18.81
CA ASP A 548 2.49 7.95 17.95
C ASP A 548 1.33 7.35 18.75
N PHE A 549 0.08 7.52 18.29
CA PHE A 549 -1.04 6.76 18.81
C PHE A 549 -1.07 5.39 18.11
N ASN A 550 -0.99 4.32 18.90
CA ASN A 550 -1.04 2.94 18.43
C ASN A 550 -1.32 1.99 19.61
N CYS A 551 -1.64 0.75 19.29
CA CYS A 551 -2.00 -0.27 20.28
C CYS A 551 -0.89 -0.65 21.30
N ARG A 552 0.35 -0.20 21.15
CA ARG A 552 1.42 -0.43 22.15
C ARG A 552 1.48 0.66 23.22
N ASN A 553 0.92 1.82 22.92
CA ASN A 553 0.97 2.99 23.80
C ASN A 553 -0.29 3.13 24.66
N VAL A 554 -1.11 2.08 24.72
CA VAL A 554 -2.28 1.98 25.59
C VAL A 554 -2.24 0.62 26.27
N LEU A 555 -2.25 0.64 27.60
CA LEU A 555 -2.24 -0.55 28.46
C LEU A 555 -3.62 -0.79 29.06
N VAL A 556 -3.89 -2.03 29.44
CA VAL A 556 -5.04 -2.40 30.27
C VAL A 556 -4.69 -2.18 31.74
N GLY A 557 -5.45 -1.33 32.43
CA GLY A 557 -5.13 -0.88 33.79
C GLY A 557 -6.18 -1.11 34.87
N LEU A 558 -7.33 -1.71 34.57
CA LEU A 558 -8.27 -2.25 35.56
C LEU A 558 -8.74 -3.65 35.13
N VAL A 559 -9.31 -4.41 36.07
CA VAL A 559 -9.86 -5.76 35.80
C VAL A 559 -11.19 -5.69 35.05
N ASP A 560 -12.02 -4.68 35.34
CA ASP A 560 -13.35 -4.52 34.75
C ASP A 560 -13.31 -3.76 33.41
N GLN A 561 -13.68 -4.45 32.33
CA GLN A 561 -13.73 -3.94 30.95
C GLN A 561 -14.76 -2.83 30.73
N ILE A 562 -15.69 -2.64 31.67
CA ILE A 562 -16.76 -1.63 31.58
C ILE A 562 -16.33 -0.30 32.22
N SER A 563 -15.27 -0.30 33.02
CA SER A 563 -14.78 0.91 33.68
C SER A 563 -14.13 1.87 32.67
N LYS A 564 -14.45 3.17 32.78
CA LYS A 564 -13.81 4.26 32.00
C LYS A 564 -12.29 4.32 32.20
N GLN A 565 -11.78 3.72 33.26
CA GLN A 565 -10.36 3.68 33.59
C GLN A 565 -9.68 2.35 33.20
N TYR A 566 -10.38 1.50 32.45
CA TYR A 566 -9.85 0.23 31.95
C TYR A 566 -8.63 0.42 31.05
N LEU A 567 -8.60 1.50 30.27
CA LEU A 567 -7.50 1.83 29.36
C LEU A 567 -6.62 2.94 29.92
N VAL A 568 -5.31 2.75 29.82
CA VAL A 568 -4.30 3.70 30.32
C VAL A 568 -3.36 4.08 29.19
N SER A 569 -3.42 5.35 28.78
CA SER A 569 -2.49 5.91 27.79
C SER A 569 -1.12 6.13 28.41
N ILE A 570 -0.07 5.72 27.70
CA ILE A 570 1.34 5.88 28.09
C ILE A 570 2.19 6.51 26.98
N ASP A 571 3.43 6.80 27.34
CA ASP A 571 4.48 7.30 26.46
C ASP A 571 4.20 8.64 25.75
N GLU A 572 3.48 9.58 26.36
CA GLU A 572 3.10 10.88 25.75
C GLU A 572 4.20 11.95 25.72
N GLY A 573 5.27 11.71 24.99
CA GLY A 573 6.33 12.72 24.76
C GLY A 573 6.12 13.60 23.53
N ASP A 574 6.98 14.62 23.38
CA ASP A 574 7.12 15.44 22.17
C ASP A 574 5.83 16.16 21.70
N ILE A 575 5.20 16.99 22.55
CA ILE A 575 4.09 17.89 22.18
C ILE A 575 4.40 18.63 20.86
N GLY A 576 3.43 18.60 19.94
CA GLY A 576 3.44 19.27 18.64
C GLY A 576 4.02 18.44 17.48
N LYS A 577 4.72 17.32 17.77
CA LYS A 577 5.52 16.58 16.77
C LYS A 577 4.70 15.95 15.63
N ARG A 578 3.45 15.57 15.87
CA ARG A 578 2.66 14.78 14.90
C ARG A 578 1.85 15.61 13.93
N LEU A 579 1.67 15.05 12.75
CA LEU A 579 0.75 15.55 11.72
C LEU A 579 -0.67 15.01 11.91
N ASP A 580 -0.77 13.77 12.38
CA ASP A 580 -2.02 13.00 12.45
C ASP A 580 -2.49 12.82 13.91
N ILE A 581 -3.78 12.63 14.12
CA ILE A 581 -4.46 12.40 15.40
C ILE A 581 -4.44 10.89 15.64
N LEU A 582 -5.05 10.13 14.72
CA LEU A 582 -5.16 8.68 14.82
C LEU A 582 -4.04 8.00 14.04
N GLY A 583 -3.66 8.58 12.90
CA GLY A 583 -2.53 8.13 12.08
C GLY A 583 -2.84 6.90 11.22
N GLY A 584 -2.12 6.78 10.10
CA GLY A 584 -2.44 5.79 9.06
C GLY A 584 -2.20 4.31 9.42
N ARG A 585 -1.53 4.00 10.55
CA ARG A 585 -1.31 2.61 10.99
C ARG A 585 -2.57 1.98 11.57
N GLU A 586 -3.47 2.78 12.12
CA GLU A 586 -4.69 2.30 12.77
C GLU A 586 -5.93 2.63 11.93
N LYS A 587 -5.85 2.44 10.61
CA LYS A 587 -6.94 2.76 9.65
C LYS A 587 -8.29 2.14 10.01
N TRP A 588 -8.29 0.98 10.66
CA TRP A 588 -9.49 0.30 11.16
C TRP A 588 -10.31 1.15 12.16
N ILE A 589 -9.68 2.12 12.85
CA ILE A 589 -10.40 3.06 13.72
C ILE A 589 -11.32 3.95 12.89
N VAL A 590 -10.83 4.44 11.74
CA VAL A 590 -11.62 5.27 10.82
C VAL A 590 -12.81 4.46 10.29
N ASP A 591 -12.58 3.21 9.90
CA ASP A 591 -13.65 2.32 9.45
C ASP A 591 -14.73 2.14 10.55
N GLY A 592 -14.33 1.94 11.80
CA GLY A 592 -15.27 1.82 12.92
C GLY A 592 -15.99 3.11 13.31
N LEU A 593 -15.30 4.25 13.27
CA LEU A 593 -15.94 5.56 13.46
C LEU A 593 -16.97 5.86 12.37
N ASN A 594 -16.68 5.47 11.13
CA ASN A 594 -17.61 5.67 10.01
C ASN A 594 -18.82 4.73 10.06
N ALA A 595 -18.69 3.59 10.73
CA ALA A 595 -19.80 2.67 10.99
C ALA A 595 -20.76 3.16 12.09
N ASP A 596 -20.26 3.87 13.11
CA ASP A 596 -21.09 4.58 14.11
C ASP A 596 -20.51 5.94 14.44
N LYS A 597 -20.92 6.93 13.64
CA LYS A 597 -20.47 8.32 13.73
C LYS A 597 -20.86 8.99 15.06
N ARG A 598 -21.83 8.43 15.80
CA ARG A 598 -22.20 8.94 17.14
C ARG A 598 -21.02 8.81 18.11
N VAL A 599 -20.15 7.80 17.94
CA VAL A 599 -18.98 7.61 18.79
C VAL A 599 -18.05 8.83 18.74
N ILE A 600 -17.71 9.32 17.55
CA ILE A 600 -16.82 10.48 17.44
C ILE A 600 -17.51 11.77 17.91
N ASN A 601 -18.80 11.93 17.62
CA ASN A 601 -19.58 13.09 18.09
C ASN A 601 -19.63 13.15 19.63
N GLU A 602 -19.88 12.02 20.29
CA GLU A 602 -19.84 11.92 21.75
C GLU A 602 -18.45 12.27 22.31
N ILE A 603 -17.38 11.77 21.69
CA ILE A 603 -16.01 12.06 22.12
C ILE A 603 -15.71 13.56 21.98
N LEU A 604 -16.03 14.18 20.84
CA LEU A 604 -15.78 15.61 20.66
C LEU A 604 -16.56 16.43 21.69
N ASN A 605 -17.83 16.12 21.94
CA ASN A 605 -18.64 16.79 22.95
C ASN A 605 -18.07 16.63 24.37
N GLU A 606 -17.52 15.46 24.71
CA GLU A 606 -16.88 15.23 26.02
C GLU A 606 -15.56 16.01 26.18
N LEU A 607 -14.83 16.23 25.08
CA LEU A 607 -13.53 16.90 25.10
C LEU A 607 -13.65 18.43 24.93
N SER A 608 -14.66 18.93 24.22
CA SER A 608 -14.81 20.34 23.85
C SER A 608 -15.37 21.20 24.99
N SER A 609 -14.49 21.81 25.78
CA SER A 609 -14.84 22.87 26.73
C SER A 609 -13.69 23.86 26.91
N ASP A 610 -13.98 25.16 26.82
CA ASP A 610 -12.97 26.23 26.91
C ASP A 610 -12.23 26.25 28.26
N ARG A 611 -12.92 25.90 29.36
CA ARG A 611 -12.30 25.75 30.68
C ARG A 611 -11.20 24.68 30.68
N LYS A 612 -11.35 23.64 29.86
CA LYS A 612 -10.35 22.57 29.76
C LYS A 612 -9.12 23.05 29.02
N LEU A 613 -9.30 23.82 27.95
CA LEU A 613 -8.19 24.41 27.20
C LEU A 613 -7.40 25.39 28.07
N GLU A 614 -8.07 26.23 28.85
CA GLU A 614 -7.42 27.16 29.78
C GLU A 614 -6.53 26.42 30.79
N PHE A 615 -7.04 25.33 31.39
CA PHE A 615 -6.26 24.50 32.31
C PHE A 615 -5.02 23.89 31.62
N VAL A 616 -5.17 23.37 30.40
CA VAL A 616 -4.05 22.83 29.60
C VAL A 616 -2.97 23.90 29.39
N LEU A 617 -3.37 25.12 29.02
CA LEU A 617 -2.44 26.22 28.77
C LEU A 617 -1.74 26.69 30.04
N ASN A 618 -2.44 26.73 31.17
CA ASN A 618 -1.84 27.06 32.46
C ASN A 618 -0.82 26.00 32.88
N LYS A 619 -1.12 24.71 32.72
CA LYS A 619 -0.14 23.64 32.94
C LYS A 619 1.06 23.75 32.02
N MET A 620 0.87 24.01 30.73
CA MET A 620 1.99 24.24 29.81
C MET A 620 2.90 25.40 30.27
N LYS A 621 2.32 26.50 30.77
CA LYS A 621 3.09 27.65 31.30
C LYS A 621 3.83 27.30 32.60
N GLU A 622 3.21 26.56 33.52
CA GLU A 622 3.86 26.07 34.75
C GLU A 622 5.13 25.27 34.43
N TYR A 623 5.07 24.41 33.41
CA TYR A 623 6.22 23.66 32.91
C TYR A 623 7.11 24.44 31.92
N LYS A 624 6.96 25.77 31.83
CA LYS A 624 7.76 26.70 31.03
C LYS A 624 7.81 26.36 29.54
N PHE A 625 6.71 25.88 28.96
CA PHE A 625 6.59 25.81 27.50
C PHE A 625 6.41 27.20 26.90
N SER A 626 6.93 27.41 25.69
CA SER A 626 6.85 28.71 25.02
C SER A 626 5.44 29.06 24.59
N ASN A 627 5.15 30.36 24.52
CA ASN A 627 3.87 30.87 24.02
C ASN A 627 3.56 30.38 22.59
N ASP A 628 4.58 30.19 21.76
CA ASP A 628 4.40 29.68 20.39
C ASP A 628 3.95 28.22 20.37
N LEU A 629 4.48 27.38 21.26
CA LEU A 629 4.02 25.99 21.37
C LEU A 629 2.62 25.92 21.98
N CYS A 630 2.30 26.79 22.95
CA CYS A 630 0.94 26.94 23.47
C CYS A 630 -0.05 27.32 22.34
N LYS A 631 0.31 28.28 21.47
CA LYS A 631 -0.50 28.64 20.29
C LYS A 631 -0.68 27.46 19.33
N GLU A 632 0.35 26.65 19.10
CA GLU A 632 0.23 25.44 18.28
C GLU A 632 -0.78 24.45 18.88
N VAL A 633 -0.81 24.26 20.20
CA VAL A 633 -1.81 23.40 20.88
C VAL A 633 -3.23 23.98 20.76
N ILE A 634 -3.40 25.30 20.91
CA ILE A 634 -4.69 25.98 20.65
C ILE A 634 -5.16 25.72 19.22
N ASN A 635 -4.26 25.83 18.25
CA ASN A 635 -4.59 25.57 16.86
C ASN A 635 -5.00 24.11 16.64
N ASN A 636 -4.32 23.15 17.26
CA ASN A 636 -4.70 21.74 17.18
C ASN A 636 -6.08 21.49 17.79
N TRP A 637 -6.35 22.10 18.95
CA TRP A 637 -7.65 22.02 19.63
C TRP A 637 -8.79 22.52 18.74
N ASN A 638 -8.63 23.72 18.17
CA ASN A 638 -9.65 24.35 17.33
C ASN A 638 -9.88 23.61 16.01
N ASN A 639 -8.88 22.87 15.51
CA ASN A 639 -8.96 22.14 14.25
C ASN A 639 -9.27 20.64 14.40
N LEU A 640 -9.50 20.12 15.62
CA LEU A 640 -9.71 18.68 15.85
C LEU A 640 -10.68 18.02 14.86
N ARG A 641 -11.87 18.62 14.67
CA ARG A 641 -12.88 18.09 13.73
C ARG A 641 -12.36 18.07 12.31
N LYS A 642 -11.86 19.21 11.82
CA LYS A 642 -11.33 19.35 10.46
C LYS A 642 -10.18 18.39 10.18
N ASP A 643 -9.32 18.18 11.18
CA ASP A 643 -8.18 17.29 11.08
C ASP A 643 -8.61 15.81 11.07
N LEU A 644 -9.65 15.44 11.83
CA LEU A 644 -10.26 14.11 11.77
C LEU A 644 -10.95 13.86 10.42
N GLU A 645 -11.66 14.86 9.87
CA GLU A 645 -12.24 14.82 8.52
C GLU A 645 -11.15 14.59 7.46
N ALA A 646 -10.02 15.28 7.58
CA ALA A 646 -8.86 15.08 6.69
C ALA A 646 -8.22 13.68 6.81
N GLU A 647 -8.40 13.00 7.93
CA GLU A 647 -8.00 11.60 8.14
C GLU A 647 -9.06 10.58 7.65
N GLY A 648 -10.21 11.05 7.18
CA GLY A 648 -11.28 10.24 6.60
C GLY A 648 -12.42 9.86 7.55
N VAL A 649 -12.47 10.50 8.74
CA VAL A 649 -13.58 10.34 9.67
C VAL A 649 -14.78 11.15 9.16
N LEU A 650 -15.93 10.49 9.05
CA LEU A 650 -17.19 11.10 8.66
C LEU A 650 -17.95 11.54 9.91
N PHE A 651 -18.53 12.73 9.83
CA PHE A 651 -19.44 13.26 10.82
C PHE A 651 -20.88 13.16 10.29
N ASP A 652 -21.86 13.37 11.16
CA ASP A 652 -23.26 13.54 10.77
C ASP A 652 -23.55 14.99 10.39
#